data_AF-A0A852UWN8-F1
#
_entry.id   AF-A0A852UWN8-F1
#
_cell.length_a   1.000
_cell.length_b   1.000
_cell.length_c   1.000
_cell.angle_alpha   90.00
_cell.angle_beta   90.00
_cell.angle_gamma   90.00
#
_symmetry.space_group_name_H-M   'P 1'
#
loop_
_entity.id
_entity.type
_entity.pdbx_description
1 polymer ?
#
loop_
_entity_poly.entity_id
_entity_poly.type
_entity_poly.pdbx_seq_one_letter_code
_entity_poly.pdbx_strand_id
1 'polypeptide(L)'
;MTGHEIGFEWALEGKRPGAHNDYELLSWSDGRLGPEVFEEIRNRFATGLSADLPQLTVAVAATRERERVSRHVVLAIQEWSGHRDATNRKIAYTRWFYVPYEELAAHRVSYEALYHALARLPVTPSAPPVVRVPDSDPAALDPGPDARCAAALLLTGRPVCVVGADGVPMVERLRFLDTVAALLPYGMRTRLTAATWVSSTARHRIRLSFARHAPRDAYEVGWGRGTEVAWRDSPANVYLDLLTRTDVRIEDMMEGLARDTEPLSFGPGDLPRAVRLLERSGYPEEVLSSADAEADTEWEAEGPGAVPAGTAGLQNAAPGVGEPVPAGGGAPWPDAARPALEPGEGRGAGEGREAGEGRPTSPVSRLTSLIGTPWRRLGLGSGGTRAVRPPGATLDTAPGSRTAPPLGITSGSRAAPAIEPATGSRAAPTMSYQPAAVPGPGAMPPSMQDNLGGLKQADHAKRPGPAWGPHGRLTLAAAFMALAVTLIAVGAVAMVSASGGDPPAEKGVTGTEPDVVVVQVPAGQRDAFARHLVAEAVRRAGHRPEVRLSDTPAAAAPAAEPAVVLMAPPPPDPVPPDGAAPAPPVNPLAAQGFSEVATVPVPDPYVLVYDAARTGPDDVAAALTSQDGKARVSVPDASPDGLFGENPGRILRDRYPRLKPRTVPAADPLRDLRKGEVQAALVPREVAGGYSRSEALSEPPDRSLLVLANRAVGRGLRDALGEVARSVDPGKLVSAGFDSPAPAAVRLVESVLPPPAAPRSADQEDDRERDDSQLALILIVGGAVIGFLALLLAIRLPSRIEPH
;
A
#
# COMPACT_ATOMS: atom_id res chain seq x y z
N MET A 1 -33.06 5.28 17.27
CA MET A 1 -31.58 5.37 17.27
C MET A 1 -31.18 6.26 18.43
N THR A 2 -30.42 5.74 19.38
CA THR A 2 -29.83 6.52 20.48
C THR A 2 -28.66 7.32 19.89
N GLY A 3 -28.69 8.64 20.04
CA GLY A 3 -27.57 9.51 19.64
C GLY A 3 -26.76 9.90 20.87
N HIS A 4 -25.45 9.92 20.75
CA HIS A 4 -24.53 10.29 21.83
C HIS A 4 -24.00 11.69 21.60
N GLU A 5 -23.85 12.45 22.68
CA GLU A 5 -23.29 13.80 22.66
C GLU A 5 -21.77 13.72 22.70
N ILE A 6 -21.12 14.24 21.66
CA ILE A 6 -19.66 14.23 21.49
C ILE A 6 -19.17 15.68 21.46
N GLY A 7 -18.22 15.97 22.34
CA GLY A 7 -17.51 17.24 22.38
C GLY A 7 -16.44 17.32 21.30
N PHE A 8 -16.17 18.52 20.80
CA PHE A 8 -15.10 18.75 19.83
C PHE A 8 -14.47 20.13 19.99
N GLU A 9 -13.27 20.32 19.46
CA GLU A 9 -12.68 21.66 19.26
C GLU A 9 -12.70 21.97 17.76
N TRP A 10 -12.63 23.23 17.37
CA TRP A 10 -12.72 23.59 15.95
C TRP A 10 -11.79 24.73 15.53
N ALA A 11 -11.43 24.75 14.26
CA ALA A 11 -10.74 25.87 13.63
C ALA A 11 -11.23 26.07 12.18
N LEU A 12 -11.17 27.31 11.73
CA LEU A 12 -11.49 27.72 10.37
C LEU A 12 -10.22 28.22 9.70
N GLU A 13 -9.85 27.56 8.62
CA GLU A 13 -8.77 27.99 7.72
C GLU A 13 -9.37 28.57 6.44
N GLY A 14 -8.75 29.62 5.92
CA GLY A 14 -9.19 30.23 4.68
C GLY A 14 -8.41 31.47 4.29
N LYS A 15 -9.00 32.26 3.39
CA LYS A 15 -8.58 33.63 3.09
C LYS A 15 -9.74 34.60 3.34
N ARG A 16 -9.42 35.82 3.78
CA ARG A 16 -10.41 36.90 3.78
C ARG A 16 -10.73 37.29 2.33
N PRO A 17 -11.99 37.63 2.00
CA PRO A 17 -12.35 38.13 0.67
C PRO A 17 -11.46 39.31 0.26
N GLY A 18 -10.92 39.29 -0.97
CA GLY A 18 -10.03 40.34 -1.45
C GLY A 18 -8.62 40.38 -0.83
N ALA A 19 -8.22 39.38 -0.04
CA ALA A 19 -6.85 39.30 0.48
C ALA A 19 -5.85 38.82 -0.59
N HIS A 20 -4.61 39.31 -0.52
CA HIS A 20 -3.48 38.81 -1.32
C HIS A 20 -2.71 37.67 -0.63
N ASN A 21 -2.82 37.58 0.69
CA ASN A 21 -2.05 36.64 1.50
C ASN A 21 -2.45 35.19 1.23
N ASP A 22 -1.58 34.26 1.64
CA ASP A 22 -1.88 32.83 1.62
C ASP A 22 -2.95 32.42 2.64
N TYR A 23 -3.36 31.15 2.59
CA TYR A 23 -4.36 30.62 3.52
C TYR A 23 -3.82 30.71 4.96
N GLU A 24 -4.66 31.15 5.88
CA GLU A 24 -4.35 31.32 7.31
C GLU A 24 -5.50 30.80 8.18
N LEU A 25 -5.23 30.61 9.48
CA LEU A 25 -6.29 30.39 10.47
C LEU A 25 -7.07 31.69 10.70
N LEU A 26 -8.36 31.67 10.37
CA LEU A 26 -9.26 32.82 10.47
C LEU A 26 -9.94 32.91 11.84
N SER A 27 -10.28 31.76 12.43
CA SER A 27 -10.90 31.63 13.75
C SER A 27 -10.73 30.21 14.30
N TRP A 28 -10.86 30.04 15.61
CA TRP A 28 -10.77 28.75 16.30
C TRP A 28 -11.52 28.80 17.64
N SER A 29 -11.75 27.64 18.26
CA SER A 29 -12.32 27.56 19.60
C SER A 29 -11.30 27.94 20.67
N ASP A 30 -11.72 28.74 21.65
CA ASP A 30 -10.90 29.12 22.82
C ASP A 30 -10.82 28.00 23.88
N GLY A 31 -10.95 26.74 23.45
CA GLY A 31 -11.06 25.58 24.32
C GLY A 31 -9.71 24.98 24.71
N ARG A 32 -9.62 23.66 24.64
CA ARG A 32 -8.46 22.90 25.16
C ARG A 32 -7.23 22.89 24.24
N LEU A 33 -7.38 23.33 23.00
CA LEU A 33 -6.32 23.30 21.99
C LEU A 33 -5.85 24.71 21.66
N GLY A 34 -4.55 24.93 21.74
CA GLY A 34 -3.93 26.19 21.31
C GLY A 34 -3.78 26.30 19.80
N PRO A 35 -3.61 27.53 19.25
CA PRO A 35 -3.40 27.81 17.82
C PRO A 35 -2.27 26.97 17.20
N GLU A 36 -1.25 26.64 17.99
CA GLU A 36 -0.07 25.88 17.54
C GLU A 36 -0.43 24.46 17.09
N VAL A 37 -1.40 23.82 17.77
CA VAL A 37 -1.86 22.47 17.42
C VAL A 37 -2.56 22.48 16.06
N PHE A 38 -3.40 23.50 15.84
CA PHE A 38 -4.11 23.69 14.58
C PHE A 38 -3.14 23.91 13.41
N GLU A 39 -2.10 24.73 13.64
CA GLU A 39 -1.05 25.00 12.66
C GLU A 39 -0.19 23.76 12.33
N GLU A 40 0.15 22.93 13.33
CA GLU A 40 0.91 21.70 13.10
C GLU A 40 0.15 20.74 12.18
N ILE A 41 -1.13 20.51 12.46
CA ILE A 41 -1.97 19.58 11.70
C ILE A 41 -2.20 20.08 10.28
N ARG A 42 -2.46 21.37 10.10
CA ARG A 42 -2.58 22.02 8.80
C ARG A 42 -1.37 21.78 7.91
N ASN A 43 -0.17 22.01 8.44
CA ASN A 43 1.09 21.83 7.69
C ASN A 43 1.36 20.35 7.34
N ARG A 44 0.87 19.41 8.14
CA ARG A 44 1.16 17.98 7.99
C ARG A 44 0.23 17.26 7.02
N PHE A 45 -1.02 17.71 6.90
CA PHE A 45 -2.09 16.98 6.19
C PHE A 45 -2.71 17.77 5.03
N ALA A 46 -1.96 18.69 4.44
CA ALA A 46 -2.39 19.40 3.23
C ALA A 46 -2.57 18.42 2.05
N THR A 47 -3.79 18.38 1.50
CA THR A 47 -4.17 17.52 0.35
C THR A 47 -4.08 18.21 -1.01
N GLY A 48 -3.80 19.51 -1.01
CA GLY A 48 -3.99 20.37 -2.18
C GLY A 48 -5.46 20.72 -2.40
N LEU A 49 -5.72 21.62 -3.35
CA LEU A 49 -7.06 22.00 -3.79
C LEU A 49 -7.43 21.15 -5.00
N SER A 50 -8.59 20.50 -4.99
CA SER A 50 -9.17 19.93 -6.20
C SER A 50 -10.38 20.74 -6.68
N ALA A 51 -10.70 20.62 -7.96
CA ALA A 51 -11.82 21.32 -8.58
C ALA A 51 -13.17 20.89 -8.00
N ASP A 52 -13.26 19.63 -7.56
CA ASP A 52 -14.49 18.98 -7.11
C ASP A 52 -14.55 18.97 -5.57
N LEU A 53 -14.96 20.12 -5.01
CA LEU A 53 -15.31 20.26 -3.58
C LEU A 53 -16.82 19.98 -3.38
N PRO A 54 -17.24 19.40 -2.25
CA PRO A 54 -16.49 19.25 -1.00
C PRO A 54 -15.49 18.09 -0.97
N GLN A 55 -14.47 18.22 -0.12
CA GLN A 55 -13.49 17.18 0.22
C GLN A 55 -13.36 17.01 1.72
N LEU A 56 -13.02 15.80 2.15
CA LEU A 56 -12.82 15.47 3.55
C LEU A 56 -11.47 14.79 3.76
N THR A 57 -10.75 15.24 4.78
CA THR A 57 -9.54 14.60 5.29
C THR A 57 -9.74 14.18 6.73
N VAL A 58 -9.48 12.91 7.03
CA VAL A 58 -9.33 12.37 8.39
C VAL A 58 -7.85 12.44 8.76
N ALA A 59 -7.53 13.28 9.73
CA ALA A 59 -6.21 13.43 10.31
C ALA A 59 -6.20 12.97 11.77
N VAL A 60 -5.01 12.93 12.36
CA VAL A 60 -4.82 12.55 13.77
C VAL A 60 -3.96 13.58 14.47
N ALA A 61 -4.37 13.97 15.67
CA ALA A 61 -3.61 14.87 16.53
C ALA A 61 -3.39 14.23 17.90
N ALA A 62 -2.30 14.61 18.55
CA ALA A 62 -2.03 14.20 19.92
C ALA A 62 -1.52 15.41 20.68
N THR A 63 -2.15 15.71 21.82
CA THR A 63 -1.66 16.72 22.74
C THR A 63 -1.11 16.06 23.98
N ARG A 64 -0.09 16.69 24.59
CA ARG A 64 0.49 16.22 25.84
C ARG A 64 0.28 17.28 26.90
N GLU A 65 -0.50 16.96 27.92
CA GLU A 65 -0.74 17.83 29.07
C GLU A 65 -0.41 17.04 30.35
N ARG A 66 0.47 17.57 31.20
CA ARG A 66 0.86 16.94 32.48
C ARG A 66 1.18 15.45 32.34
N GLU A 67 2.02 15.12 31.37
CA GLU A 67 2.43 13.76 31.01
C GLU A 67 1.35 12.85 30.40
N ARG A 68 0.07 13.24 30.43
CA ARG A 68 -1.02 12.52 29.76
C ARG A 68 -1.06 12.88 28.28
N VAL A 69 -1.15 11.87 27.42
CA VAL A 69 -1.33 12.05 25.97
C VAL A 69 -2.80 11.89 25.63
N SER A 70 -3.43 12.98 25.17
CA SER A 70 -4.80 12.99 24.66
C SER A 70 -4.78 12.86 23.14
N ARG A 71 -5.49 11.88 22.60
CA ARG A 71 -5.53 11.62 21.15
C ARG A 71 -6.82 12.17 20.57
N HIS A 72 -6.72 12.78 19.40
CA HIS A 72 -7.87 13.33 18.70
C HIS A 72 -7.91 12.79 17.27
N VAL A 73 -9.10 12.43 16.82
CA VAL A 73 -9.41 12.26 15.40
C VAL A 73 -9.84 13.61 14.88
N VAL A 74 -9.27 14.03 13.75
CA VAL A 74 -9.51 15.34 13.17
C VAL A 74 -10.23 15.18 11.85
N LEU A 75 -11.39 15.81 11.68
CA LEU A 75 -12.06 15.92 10.39
C LEU A 75 -11.83 17.31 9.82
N ALA A 76 -11.23 17.38 8.63
CA ALA A 76 -11.05 18.61 7.87
C ALA A 76 -12.00 18.60 6.67
N ILE A 77 -13.02 19.46 6.69
CA ILE A 77 -14.02 19.58 5.62
C ILE A 77 -13.66 20.80 4.78
N GLN A 78 -13.27 20.58 3.53
CA GLN A 78 -12.90 21.63 2.59
C GLN A 78 -14.04 21.90 1.60
N GLU A 79 -14.46 23.17 1.51
CA GLU A 79 -15.62 23.63 0.73
C GLU A 79 -15.33 24.96 0.03
N TRP A 80 -16.01 25.24 -1.08
CA TRP A 80 -15.94 26.56 -1.71
C TRP A 80 -16.67 27.60 -0.86
N SER A 81 -15.98 28.69 -0.51
CA SER A 81 -16.57 29.78 0.29
C SER A 81 -17.62 30.62 -0.45
N GLY A 82 -17.67 30.54 -1.78
CA GLY A 82 -18.40 31.49 -2.64
C GLY A 82 -17.70 32.84 -2.81
N HIS A 83 -16.59 33.09 -2.11
CA HIS A 83 -15.80 34.31 -2.20
C HIS A 83 -14.60 34.17 -3.15
N ARG A 84 -14.01 35.32 -3.48
CA ARG A 84 -12.81 35.42 -4.31
C ARG A 84 -11.70 36.22 -3.64
N ASP A 85 -10.46 35.86 -3.94
CA ASP A 85 -9.28 36.59 -3.48
C ASP A 85 -9.02 37.84 -4.36
N ALA A 86 -8.00 38.62 -4.02
CA ALA A 86 -7.68 39.83 -4.78
C ALA A 86 -7.29 39.58 -6.25
N THR A 87 -6.89 38.35 -6.57
CA THR A 87 -6.55 37.90 -7.93
C THR A 87 -7.73 37.23 -8.64
N ASN A 88 -8.95 37.40 -8.10
CA ASN A 88 -10.19 36.82 -8.62
C ASN A 88 -10.23 35.28 -8.60
N ARG A 89 -9.37 34.61 -7.84
CA ARG A 89 -9.41 33.15 -7.66
C ARG A 89 -10.45 32.79 -6.61
N LYS A 90 -11.11 31.64 -6.78
CA LYS A 90 -12.07 31.13 -5.79
C LYS A 90 -11.34 30.80 -4.49
N ILE A 91 -11.93 31.17 -3.35
CA ILE A 91 -11.42 30.84 -2.01
C ILE A 91 -12.11 29.57 -1.52
N ALA A 92 -11.34 28.59 -1.08
CA ALA A 92 -11.85 27.47 -0.29
C ALA A 92 -11.80 27.81 1.20
N TYR A 93 -12.68 27.22 1.99
CA TYR A 93 -12.56 27.18 3.45
C TYR A 93 -12.33 25.74 3.88
N THR A 94 -11.49 25.56 4.89
CA THR A 94 -11.33 24.27 5.56
C THR A 94 -11.82 24.41 7.00
N ARG A 95 -12.87 23.67 7.33
CA ARG A 95 -13.40 23.55 8.70
C ARG A 95 -12.73 22.34 9.36
N TRP A 96 -11.93 22.58 10.38
CA TRP A 96 -11.21 21.55 11.13
C TRP A 96 -11.98 21.26 12.43
N PHE A 97 -12.26 19.99 12.70
CA PHE A 97 -12.95 19.53 13.90
C PHE A 97 -12.11 18.46 14.60
N TYR A 98 -11.78 18.69 15.87
CA TYR A 98 -10.92 17.84 16.69
C TYR A 98 -11.75 17.13 17.73
N VAL A 99 -11.91 15.83 17.57
CA VAL A 99 -12.77 15.02 18.42
C VAL A 99 -11.91 14.12 19.29
N PRO A 100 -12.07 14.12 20.63
CA PRO A 100 -11.35 13.21 21.51
C PRO A 100 -11.60 11.75 21.11
N TYR A 101 -10.52 11.00 20.93
CA TYR A 101 -10.60 9.61 20.49
C TYR A 101 -11.40 8.74 21.47
N GLU A 102 -11.26 9.02 22.77
CA GLU A 102 -11.91 8.27 23.83
C GLU A 102 -13.44 8.38 23.75
N GLU A 103 -13.98 9.53 23.35
CA GLU A 103 -15.42 9.72 23.13
C GLU A 103 -15.91 8.96 21.89
N LEU A 104 -15.12 8.96 20.81
CA LEU A 104 -15.44 8.17 19.61
C LEU A 104 -15.40 6.66 19.88
N ALA A 105 -14.39 6.20 20.62
CA ALA A 105 -14.20 4.81 20.97
C ALA A 105 -15.29 4.25 21.88
N ALA A 106 -15.78 5.05 22.83
CA ALA A 106 -16.87 4.64 23.72
C ALA A 106 -18.17 4.31 22.95
N HIS A 107 -18.39 4.97 21.82
CA HIS A 107 -19.62 4.87 21.01
C HIS A 107 -19.38 4.29 19.60
N ARG A 108 -18.16 3.81 19.32
CA ARG A 108 -17.74 3.21 18.04
C ARG A 108 -18.13 4.02 16.81
N VAL A 109 -18.07 5.35 16.91
CA VAL A 109 -18.59 6.26 15.88
C VAL A 109 -17.84 6.13 14.55
N SER A 110 -18.57 6.16 13.44
CA SER A 110 -18.04 6.15 12.07
C SER A 110 -17.69 7.57 11.58
N TYR A 111 -16.80 7.68 10.59
CA TYR A 111 -16.42 8.95 9.99
C TYR A 111 -17.59 9.61 9.24
N GLU A 112 -18.44 8.84 8.56
CA GLU A 112 -19.64 9.30 7.88
C GLU A 112 -20.66 9.87 8.87
N ALA A 113 -20.93 9.16 9.98
CA ALA A 113 -21.84 9.63 11.00
C ALA A 113 -21.35 10.96 11.59
N LEU A 114 -20.04 11.04 11.88
CA LEU A 114 -19.41 12.25 12.38
C LEU A 114 -19.44 13.39 11.36
N TYR A 115 -19.17 13.12 10.08
CA TYR A 115 -19.26 14.09 9.00
C TYR A 115 -20.67 14.66 8.88
N HIS A 116 -21.71 13.83 8.84
CA HIS A 116 -23.09 14.31 8.72
C HIS A 116 -23.52 15.18 9.90
N ALA A 117 -23.01 14.88 11.09
CA ALA A 117 -23.28 15.66 12.28
C ALA A 117 -22.57 17.02 12.24
N LEU A 118 -21.28 17.05 11.89
CA LEU A 118 -20.45 18.26 11.88
C LEU A 118 -20.71 19.17 10.66
N ALA A 119 -20.97 18.62 9.48
CA ALA A 119 -21.15 19.39 8.25
C ALA A 119 -22.34 20.35 8.32
N ARG A 120 -23.36 20.02 9.14
CA ARG A 120 -24.56 20.83 9.38
C ARG A 120 -24.34 22.02 10.32
N LEU A 121 -23.19 22.07 10.99
CA LEU A 121 -22.87 23.18 11.88
C LEU A 121 -22.58 24.45 11.06
N PRO A 122 -22.83 25.65 11.64
CA PRO A 122 -22.39 26.89 11.01
C PRO A 122 -20.87 26.92 10.88
N VAL A 123 -20.36 27.79 9.99
CA VAL A 123 -18.92 27.92 9.70
C VAL A 123 -18.10 28.17 10.97
N THR A 124 -18.65 28.93 11.92
CA THR A 124 -18.08 29.18 13.25
C THR A 124 -19.06 28.74 14.34
N PRO A 125 -18.97 27.50 14.84
CA PRO A 125 -19.82 26.99 15.91
C PRO A 125 -19.73 27.80 17.21
N SER A 126 -20.88 27.99 17.88
CA SER A 126 -20.95 28.62 19.22
C SER A 126 -20.60 27.63 20.33
N ALA A 127 -20.09 28.12 21.46
CA ALA A 127 -19.77 27.28 22.63
C ALA A 127 -21.02 26.90 23.46
N PRO A 128 -21.07 25.70 24.09
CA PRO A 128 -20.08 24.63 24.00
C PRO A 128 -20.23 23.80 22.69
N PRO A 129 -19.14 23.46 22.02
CA PRO A 129 -19.15 22.67 20.80
C PRO A 129 -19.45 21.19 21.08
N VAL A 130 -20.74 20.82 21.03
CA VAL A 130 -21.22 19.43 21.18
C VAL A 130 -22.11 19.07 20.01
N VAL A 131 -22.01 17.83 19.53
CA VAL A 131 -22.85 17.31 18.46
C VAL A 131 -23.39 15.93 18.81
N ARG A 132 -24.62 15.63 18.37
CA ARG A 132 -25.21 14.29 18.51
C ARG A 132 -24.84 13.41 17.32
N VAL A 133 -24.26 12.25 17.59
CA VAL A 133 -23.84 11.30 16.56
C VAL A 133 -24.47 9.93 16.85
N PRO A 134 -25.05 9.24 15.85
CA PRO A 134 -25.54 7.88 16.03
C PRO A 134 -24.38 6.89 16.19
N ASP A 135 -24.65 5.77 16.86
CA ASP A 135 -23.75 4.61 16.87
C ASP A 135 -23.50 4.10 15.45
N SER A 136 -22.30 3.60 15.19
CA SER A 136 -21.99 2.92 13.93
C SER A 136 -22.66 1.55 13.91
N ASP A 137 -23.31 1.23 12.80
CA ASP A 137 -23.80 -0.12 12.50
C ASP A 137 -22.82 -0.81 11.53
N PRO A 138 -21.84 -1.58 12.02
CA PRO A 138 -20.88 -2.26 11.15
C PRO A 138 -21.56 -3.30 10.25
N ALA A 139 -22.71 -3.85 10.62
CA ALA A 139 -23.42 -4.85 9.83
C ALA A 139 -24.09 -4.25 8.57
N ALA A 140 -24.26 -2.92 8.53
CA ALA A 140 -24.76 -2.23 7.34
C ALA A 140 -23.68 -2.05 6.24
N LEU A 141 -22.43 -2.39 6.52
CA LEU A 141 -21.31 -2.25 5.58
C LEU A 141 -21.15 -3.54 4.76
N ASP A 142 -21.08 -3.40 3.44
CA ASP A 142 -20.75 -4.48 2.52
C ASP A 142 -19.34 -4.25 1.93
N PRO A 143 -18.30 -4.91 2.47
CA PRO A 143 -16.94 -4.70 2.00
C PRO A 143 -16.71 -5.39 0.66
N GLY A 144 -16.63 -4.57 -0.40
CA GLY A 144 -16.17 -4.99 -1.72
C GLY A 144 -14.71 -5.44 -1.76
N PRO A 145 -14.26 -5.99 -2.91
CA PRO A 145 -12.90 -6.52 -3.07
C PRO A 145 -11.81 -5.45 -2.86
N ASP A 146 -12.09 -4.21 -3.23
CA ASP A 146 -11.21 -3.06 -3.06
C ASP A 146 -11.05 -2.65 -1.58
N ALA A 147 -12.12 -2.64 -0.80
CA ALA A 147 -12.06 -2.35 0.62
C ALA A 147 -11.25 -3.41 1.38
N ARG A 148 -11.46 -4.69 1.05
CA ARG A 148 -10.69 -5.82 1.63
C ARG A 148 -9.20 -5.71 1.30
N CYS A 149 -8.87 -5.48 0.02
CA CYS A 149 -7.48 -5.27 -0.41
C CYS A 149 -6.84 -4.07 0.30
N ALA A 150 -7.54 -2.95 0.39
CA ALA A 150 -7.02 -1.74 1.04
C ALA A 150 -6.75 -1.98 2.54
N ALA A 151 -7.66 -2.64 3.26
CA ALA A 151 -7.47 -2.98 4.67
C ALA A 151 -6.24 -3.88 4.87
N ALA A 152 -6.07 -4.90 4.02
CA ALA A 152 -4.90 -5.78 4.04
C ALA A 152 -3.59 -5.06 3.74
N LEU A 153 -3.56 -4.25 2.69
CA LEU A 153 -2.36 -3.52 2.31
C LEU A 153 -1.95 -2.48 3.36
N LEU A 154 -2.89 -1.90 4.11
CA LEU A 154 -2.56 -1.00 5.21
C LEU A 154 -1.74 -1.68 6.32
N LEU A 155 -1.90 -2.99 6.52
CA LEU A 155 -1.12 -3.76 7.52
C LEU A 155 0.35 -3.96 7.13
N THR A 156 0.73 -3.64 5.90
CA THR A 156 2.15 -3.57 5.50
C THR A 156 2.85 -2.33 6.08
N GLY A 157 2.09 -1.37 6.60
CA GLY A 157 2.58 -0.09 7.09
C GLY A 157 2.82 0.97 6.01
N ARG A 158 2.69 0.62 4.72
CA ARG A 158 2.81 1.57 3.59
C ARG A 158 1.46 2.24 3.28
N PRO A 159 1.46 3.42 2.62
CA PRO A 159 0.24 4.06 2.17
C PRO A 159 -0.47 3.24 1.07
N VAL A 160 -1.78 3.40 1.01
CA VAL A 160 -2.68 2.84 -0.01
C VAL A 160 -3.40 3.99 -0.70
N CYS A 161 -3.37 3.99 -2.02
CA CYS A 161 -4.05 4.94 -2.87
C CYS A 161 -5.09 4.24 -3.74
N VAL A 162 -6.35 4.66 -3.60
CA VAL A 162 -7.46 4.20 -4.43
C VAL A 162 -7.55 5.08 -5.68
N VAL A 163 -7.54 4.44 -6.86
CA VAL A 163 -7.57 5.11 -8.17
C VAL A 163 -8.82 4.72 -8.96
N GLY A 164 -9.15 5.51 -9.99
CA GLY A 164 -10.31 5.26 -10.86
C GLY A 164 -11.65 5.66 -10.26
N ALA A 165 -11.65 6.51 -9.22
CA ALA A 165 -12.83 6.98 -8.50
C ALA A 165 -13.11 8.48 -8.69
N ASP A 166 -12.62 9.09 -9.78
CA ASP A 166 -12.83 10.51 -10.10
C ASP A 166 -14.33 10.87 -10.12
N GLY A 167 -15.18 10.01 -10.68
CA GLY A 167 -16.63 10.23 -10.78
C GLY A 167 -17.46 9.84 -9.55
N VAL A 168 -16.83 9.29 -8.51
CA VAL A 168 -17.52 8.81 -7.31
C VAL A 168 -17.83 10.00 -6.38
N PRO A 169 -19.06 10.18 -5.86
CA PRO A 169 -19.37 11.24 -4.92
C PRO A 169 -18.50 11.19 -3.65
N MET A 170 -18.18 12.36 -3.07
CA MET A 170 -17.34 12.44 -1.87
C MET A 170 -17.87 11.59 -0.69
N VAL A 171 -19.19 11.58 -0.47
CA VAL A 171 -19.83 10.79 0.60
C VAL A 171 -19.66 9.29 0.38
N GLU A 172 -19.69 8.82 -0.87
CA GLU A 172 -19.47 7.40 -1.19
C GLU A 172 -18.00 7.01 -1.00
N ARG A 173 -17.06 7.91 -1.33
CA ARG A 173 -15.65 7.74 -0.97
C ARG A 173 -15.45 7.72 0.55
N LEU A 174 -16.19 8.53 1.30
CA LEU A 174 -16.16 8.52 2.77
C LEU A 174 -16.68 7.20 3.35
N ARG A 175 -17.78 6.66 2.81
CA ARG A 175 -18.28 5.33 3.15
C ARG A 175 -17.23 4.26 2.95
N PHE A 176 -16.52 4.29 1.83
CA PHE A 176 -15.40 3.38 1.60
C PHE A 176 -14.31 3.51 2.68
N LEU A 177 -13.95 4.74 3.09
CA LEU A 177 -12.98 4.93 4.19
C LEU A 177 -13.47 4.31 5.50
N ASP A 178 -14.77 4.42 5.79
CA ASP A 178 -15.39 3.78 6.95
C ASP A 178 -15.38 2.25 6.85
N THR A 179 -15.71 1.70 5.69
CA THR A 179 -15.64 0.25 5.42
C THR A 179 -14.23 -0.29 5.66
N VAL A 180 -13.21 0.37 5.11
CA VAL A 180 -11.81 -0.02 5.35
C VAL A 180 -11.44 0.11 6.82
N ALA A 181 -11.90 1.16 7.50
CA ALA A 181 -11.64 1.35 8.93
C ALA A 181 -12.41 0.39 9.85
N ALA A 182 -13.52 -0.20 9.40
CA ALA A 182 -14.27 -1.24 10.09
C ALA A 182 -13.60 -2.62 9.95
N LEU A 183 -12.87 -2.84 8.86
CA LEU A 183 -11.99 -4.00 8.63
C LEU A 183 -10.63 -3.86 9.34
N LEU A 184 -10.50 -2.99 10.34
CA LEU A 184 -9.30 -2.83 11.16
C LEU A 184 -9.71 -2.72 12.63
N PRO A 185 -8.86 -3.10 13.60
CA PRO A 185 -9.13 -2.84 15.01
C PRO A 185 -9.43 -1.35 15.24
N TYR A 186 -10.48 -1.02 15.99
CA TYR A 186 -10.93 0.36 16.21
C TYR A 186 -9.81 1.26 16.79
N GLY A 187 -8.91 0.67 17.58
CA GLY A 187 -7.64 1.21 18.06
C GLY A 187 -6.77 1.90 17.02
N MET A 188 -6.76 1.37 15.78
CA MET A 188 -5.92 1.86 14.69
C MET A 188 -6.40 3.21 14.14
N ARG A 189 -7.65 3.62 14.41
CA ARG A 189 -8.16 4.95 14.04
C ARG A 189 -7.34 6.09 14.66
N THR A 190 -6.66 5.84 15.78
CA THR A 190 -5.72 6.81 16.39
C THR A 190 -4.51 7.16 15.53
N ARG A 191 -4.21 6.35 14.52
CA ARG A 191 -3.07 6.51 13.61
C ARG A 191 -3.45 6.40 12.13
N LEU A 192 -4.74 6.20 11.83
CA LEU A 192 -5.25 6.14 10.46
C LEU A 192 -5.49 7.56 9.94
N THR A 193 -4.73 7.95 8.93
CA THR A 193 -4.94 9.19 8.19
C THR A 193 -5.54 8.84 6.84
N ALA A 194 -6.65 9.49 6.49
CA ALA A 194 -7.37 9.18 5.28
C ALA A 194 -7.87 10.45 4.57
N ALA A 195 -8.09 10.39 3.26
CA ALA A 195 -8.69 11.52 2.53
C ALA A 195 -9.55 11.04 1.36
N THR A 196 -10.71 11.67 1.20
CA THR A 196 -11.62 11.39 0.08
C THR A 196 -11.09 11.87 -1.26
N TRP A 197 -10.06 12.73 -1.26
CA TRP A 197 -9.31 13.10 -2.45
C TRP A 197 -7.98 13.75 -2.07
N VAL A 198 -6.93 13.50 -2.87
CA VAL A 198 -5.64 14.16 -2.76
C VAL A 198 -5.11 14.48 -4.15
N SER A 199 -4.48 15.65 -4.30
CA SER A 199 -3.75 15.97 -5.53
C SER A 199 -2.55 15.03 -5.68
N SER A 200 -2.39 14.38 -6.84
CA SER A 200 -1.22 13.54 -7.13
C SER A 200 0.11 14.30 -7.09
N THR A 201 0.09 15.64 -7.12
CA THR A 201 1.29 16.49 -6.97
C THR A 201 1.58 16.89 -5.53
N ALA A 202 0.62 16.72 -4.61
CA ALA A 202 0.81 17.05 -3.21
C ALA A 202 1.66 15.97 -2.53
N ARG A 203 2.65 16.39 -1.74
CA ARG A 203 3.36 15.48 -0.84
C ARG A 203 2.60 15.43 0.48
N HIS A 204 1.98 14.28 0.79
CA HIS A 204 1.15 14.11 1.98
C HIS A 204 1.58 12.90 2.81
N ARG A 205 1.16 12.87 4.08
CA ARG A 205 1.35 11.73 5.00
C ARG A 205 0.06 10.93 5.23
N ILE A 206 -0.85 10.99 4.26
CA ILE A 206 -2.12 10.26 4.29
C ILE A 206 -1.86 8.79 3.96
N ARG A 207 -2.37 7.89 4.80
CA ARG A 207 -2.20 6.44 4.66
C ARG A 207 -3.22 5.82 3.73
N LEU A 208 -4.44 6.35 3.67
CA LEU A 208 -5.48 5.89 2.77
C LEU A 208 -6.06 7.07 1.99
N SER A 209 -5.75 7.18 0.70
CA SER A 209 -6.19 8.33 -0.10
C SER A 209 -6.87 7.91 -1.38
N PHE A 210 -7.80 8.72 -1.85
CA PHE A 210 -8.23 8.69 -3.25
C PHE A 210 -7.41 9.69 -4.05
N ALA A 211 -6.97 9.32 -5.25
CA ALA A 211 -6.33 10.23 -6.19
C ALA A 211 -6.49 9.73 -7.62
N ARG A 212 -6.17 10.59 -8.59
CA ARG A 212 -6.13 10.21 -10.01
C ARG A 212 -5.00 9.20 -10.30
N HIS A 213 -3.87 9.39 -9.65
CA HIS A 213 -2.70 8.50 -9.76
C HIS A 213 -2.13 8.22 -8.38
N ALA A 214 -1.73 6.97 -8.14
CA ALA A 214 -1.05 6.58 -6.92
C ALA A 214 0.37 7.19 -6.86
N PRO A 215 0.78 7.74 -5.69
CA PRO A 215 2.18 8.06 -5.44
C PRO A 215 3.09 6.83 -5.60
N ARG A 216 4.34 7.03 -6.03
CA ARG A 216 5.28 5.93 -6.30
C ARG A 216 5.52 4.98 -5.11
N ASP A 217 5.35 5.47 -3.89
CA ASP A 217 5.58 4.73 -2.65
C ASP A 217 4.31 4.08 -2.06
N ALA A 218 3.13 4.41 -2.59
CA ALA A 218 1.85 3.84 -2.18
C ALA A 218 1.52 2.56 -2.96
N TYR A 219 0.69 1.69 -2.37
CA TYR A 219 0.00 0.66 -3.14
C TYR A 219 -1.15 1.29 -3.94
N GLU A 220 -1.35 0.82 -5.16
CA GLU A 220 -2.47 1.22 -6.00
C GLU A 220 -3.61 0.19 -5.89
N VAL A 221 -4.80 0.65 -5.55
CA VAL A 221 -6.03 -0.15 -5.49
C VAL A 221 -7.05 0.42 -6.47
N GLY A 222 -7.53 -0.39 -7.41
CA GLY A 222 -8.56 0.04 -8.35
C GLY A 222 -9.94 0.03 -7.69
N TRP A 223 -10.67 1.15 -7.78
CA TRP A 223 -12.06 1.25 -7.29
C TRP A 223 -12.95 0.13 -7.84
N GLY A 224 -13.67 -0.56 -6.94
CA GLY A 224 -14.56 -1.67 -7.24
C GLY A 224 -13.89 -2.97 -7.70
N ARG A 225 -12.57 -2.97 -7.93
CA ARG A 225 -11.82 -4.13 -8.46
C ARG A 225 -10.83 -4.72 -7.48
N GLY A 226 -10.25 -3.88 -6.61
CA GLY A 226 -9.13 -4.27 -5.75
C GLY A 226 -7.80 -4.19 -6.47
N THR A 227 -6.84 -4.97 -6.00
CA THR A 227 -5.51 -5.09 -6.60
C THR A 227 -4.95 -6.46 -6.26
N GLU A 228 -4.01 -6.93 -7.07
CA GLU A 228 -3.29 -8.15 -6.76
C GLU A 228 -2.32 -7.86 -5.61
N VAL A 229 -2.53 -8.51 -4.46
CA VAL A 229 -1.62 -8.39 -3.32
C VAL A 229 -0.44 -9.32 -3.58
N ALA A 230 0.74 -8.74 -3.77
CA ALA A 230 1.96 -9.52 -4.04
C ALA A 230 2.30 -10.38 -2.82
N TRP A 231 2.80 -11.60 -3.03
CA TRP A 231 3.09 -12.53 -1.92
C TRP A 231 4.02 -11.94 -0.84
N ARG A 232 4.95 -11.07 -1.26
CA ARG A 232 5.90 -10.35 -0.39
C ARG A 232 5.24 -9.58 0.73
N ASP A 233 3.99 -9.18 0.52
CA ASP A 233 3.15 -8.52 1.50
C ASP A 233 2.52 -9.58 2.41
N SER A 234 3.34 -10.46 2.99
CA SER A 234 2.88 -11.66 3.71
C SER A 234 1.78 -11.38 4.75
N PRO A 235 1.86 -10.32 5.59
CA PRO A 235 0.76 -9.97 6.49
C PRO A 235 -0.53 -9.57 5.76
N ALA A 236 -0.42 -8.89 4.61
CA ALA A 236 -1.56 -8.51 3.79
C ALA A 236 -2.20 -9.74 3.12
N ASN A 237 -1.43 -10.70 2.63
CA ASN A 237 -1.99 -11.92 2.03
C ASN A 237 -2.70 -12.79 3.05
N VAL A 238 -2.09 -13.00 4.23
CA VAL A 238 -2.73 -13.76 5.31
C VAL A 238 -4.05 -13.09 5.72
N TYR A 239 -4.06 -11.76 5.80
CA TYR A 239 -5.27 -11.04 6.16
C TYR A 239 -6.32 -11.04 5.04
N LEU A 240 -5.90 -10.87 3.78
CA LEU A 240 -6.82 -10.92 2.65
C LEU A 240 -7.44 -12.32 2.50
N ASP A 241 -6.65 -13.38 2.71
CA ASP A 241 -7.14 -14.76 2.77
C ASP A 241 -8.24 -14.87 3.84
N LEU A 242 -7.97 -14.42 5.07
CA LEU A 242 -8.97 -14.38 6.15
C LEU A 242 -10.25 -13.61 5.76
N LEU A 243 -10.13 -12.47 5.08
CA LEU A 243 -11.27 -11.66 4.63
C LEU A 243 -12.06 -12.25 3.45
N THR A 244 -11.51 -13.22 2.75
CA THR A 244 -12.14 -13.85 1.57
C THR A 244 -12.66 -15.26 1.85
N ARG A 245 -12.34 -15.80 3.03
CA ARG A 245 -12.78 -17.10 3.49
C ARG A 245 -14.28 -17.14 3.75
N THR A 246 -14.95 -18.14 3.20
CA THR A 246 -16.40 -18.31 3.30
C THR A 246 -16.86 -18.77 4.68
N ASP A 247 -15.97 -19.35 5.48
CA ASP A 247 -16.23 -19.74 6.87
C ASP A 247 -16.13 -18.57 7.86
N VAL A 248 -15.58 -17.42 7.43
CA VAL A 248 -15.49 -16.21 8.25
C VAL A 248 -16.70 -15.32 7.98
N ARG A 249 -17.50 -15.10 9.03
CA ARG A 249 -18.61 -14.13 8.99
C ARG A 249 -18.06 -12.73 9.19
N ILE A 250 -18.00 -11.95 8.12
CA ILE A 250 -17.35 -10.63 8.11
C ILE A 250 -18.06 -9.65 9.06
N GLU A 251 -19.36 -9.79 9.28
CA GLU A 251 -20.12 -8.96 10.21
C GLU A 251 -19.67 -9.19 11.66
N ASP A 252 -19.55 -10.46 12.07
CA ASP A 252 -19.10 -10.84 13.41
C ASP A 252 -17.65 -10.37 13.64
N MET A 253 -16.82 -10.49 12.60
CA MET A 253 -15.44 -10.01 12.62
C MET A 253 -15.35 -8.50 12.79
N MET A 254 -16.09 -7.71 12.00
CA MET A 254 -16.13 -6.25 12.14
C MET A 254 -16.64 -5.84 13.52
N GLU A 255 -17.63 -6.56 14.08
CA GLU A 255 -18.12 -6.31 15.43
C GLU A 255 -17.05 -6.60 16.50
N GLY A 256 -16.28 -7.69 16.34
CA GLY A 256 -15.12 -8.02 17.17
C GLY A 256 -14.07 -6.91 17.15
N LEU A 257 -13.67 -6.48 15.95
CA LEU A 257 -12.69 -5.42 15.75
C LEU A 257 -13.13 -4.06 16.27
N ALA A 258 -14.44 -3.77 16.23
CA ALA A 258 -15.02 -2.56 16.78
C ALA A 258 -14.91 -2.49 18.32
N ARG A 259 -14.78 -3.64 19.01
CA ARG A 259 -14.57 -3.70 20.47
C ARG A 259 -13.11 -3.46 20.86
N ASP A 260 -12.15 -3.66 19.95
CA ASP A 260 -10.72 -3.47 20.21
C ASP A 260 -10.34 -1.98 20.10
N THR A 261 -10.66 -1.20 21.15
CA THR A 261 -10.49 0.27 21.19
C THR A 261 -9.16 0.75 21.76
N GLU A 262 -8.25 -0.13 22.16
CA GLU A 262 -6.95 0.29 22.67
C GLU A 262 -6.11 0.92 21.53
N PRO A 263 -5.49 2.10 21.71
CA PRO A 263 -4.73 2.75 20.64
C PRO A 263 -3.65 1.86 20.02
N LEU A 264 -3.70 1.69 18.69
CA LEU A 264 -2.75 0.89 17.92
C LEU A 264 -2.16 1.72 16.76
N SER A 265 -0.92 1.43 16.38
CA SER A 265 -0.28 2.03 15.22
C SER A 265 -0.10 1.05 14.06
N PHE A 266 0.19 1.60 12.88
CA PHE A 266 0.64 0.83 11.70
C PHE A 266 2.17 0.61 11.72
N GLY A 267 2.81 0.79 12.87
CA GLY A 267 4.25 0.58 13.04
C GLY A 267 4.57 -0.88 13.37
N PRO A 268 5.82 -1.32 13.13
CA PRO A 268 6.23 -2.71 13.33
C PRO A 268 6.03 -3.24 14.76
N GLY A 269 5.94 -2.37 15.77
CA GLY A 269 5.66 -2.77 17.16
C GLY A 269 4.22 -3.22 17.41
N ASP A 270 3.24 -2.61 16.73
CA ASP A 270 1.82 -2.88 16.96
C ASP A 270 1.22 -3.82 15.91
N LEU A 271 1.82 -3.92 14.73
CA LEU A 271 1.33 -4.78 13.64
C LEU A 271 1.14 -6.25 14.05
N PRO A 272 2.07 -6.92 14.76
CA PRO A 272 1.84 -8.30 15.21
C PRO A 272 0.64 -8.42 16.15
N ARG A 273 0.37 -7.38 16.94
CA ARG A 273 -0.80 -7.35 17.82
C ARG A 273 -2.07 -7.15 17.00
N ALA A 274 -2.08 -6.23 16.04
CA ALA A 274 -3.21 -6.02 15.15
C ALA A 274 -3.59 -7.31 14.40
N VAL A 275 -2.61 -8.03 13.85
CA VAL A 275 -2.83 -9.32 13.17
C VAL A 275 -3.47 -10.35 14.09
N ARG A 276 -3.02 -10.48 15.35
CA ARG A 276 -3.66 -11.39 16.31
C ARG A 276 -5.10 -11.01 16.64
N LEU A 277 -5.42 -9.71 16.71
CA LEU A 277 -6.80 -9.26 16.93
C LEU A 277 -7.70 -9.59 15.73
N LEU A 278 -7.15 -9.46 14.52
CA LEU A 278 -7.83 -9.84 13.27
C LEU A 278 -8.11 -11.34 13.21
N GLU A 279 -7.10 -12.19 13.47
CA GLU A 279 -7.24 -13.64 13.53
C GLU A 279 -8.29 -14.08 14.58
N ARG A 280 -8.21 -13.52 15.79
CA ARG A 280 -9.18 -13.82 16.86
C ARG A 280 -10.60 -13.36 16.53
N SER A 281 -10.75 -12.25 15.81
CA SER A 281 -12.06 -11.74 15.41
C SER A 281 -12.69 -12.57 14.28
N GLY A 282 -11.86 -13.22 13.44
CA GLY A 282 -12.34 -14.15 12.41
C GLY A 282 -12.78 -15.52 12.94
N TYR A 283 -12.28 -15.92 14.12
CA TYR A 283 -12.60 -17.20 14.78
C TYR A 283 -12.98 -16.96 16.24
N PRO A 284 -14.25 -16.65 16.56
CA PRO A 284 -14.67 -16.54 17.96
C PRO A 284 -14.36 -17.85 18.71
N GLU A 285 -13.75 -17.74 19.89
CA GLU A 285 -13.26 -18.87 20.70
C GLU A 285 -14.32 -19.95 20.96
N GLU A 286 -15.61 -19.64 20.86
CA GLU A 286 -16.70 -20.62 20.99
C GLU A 286 -16.60 -21.76 19.97
N VAL A 287 -16.09 -21.52 18.75
CA VAL A 287 -15.88 -22.55 17.72
C VAL A 287 -14.63 -23.37 17.99
N LEU A 288 -13.59 -22.76 18.58
CA LEU A 288 -12.35 -23.45 18.94
C LEU A 288 -12.57 -24.32 20.19
N SER A 289 -13.32 -23.84 21.17
CA SER A 289 -13.67 -24.58 22.38
C SER A 289 -14.62 -25.74 22.11
N SER A 290 -15.51 -25.67 21.11
CA SER A 290 -16.37 -26.80 20.73
C SER A 290 -15.60 -27.89 19.97
N ALA A 291 -14.64 -27.51 19.12
CA ALA A 291 -13.81 -28.46 18.39
C ALA A 291 -12.88 -29.26 19.33
N ASP A 292 -12.33 -28.61 20.35
CA ASP A 292 -11.53 -29.29 21.38
C ASP A 292 -12.40 -30.16 22.32
N ALA A 293 -13.63 -29.74 22.64
CA ALA A 293 -14.56 -30.53 23.46
C ALA A 293 -15.12 -31.76 22.73
N GLU A 294 -15.35 -31.69 21.42
CA GLU A 294 -15.77 -32.85 20.61
C GLU A 294 -14.63 -33.85 20.40
N ALA A 295 -13.39 -33.38 20.22
CA ALA A 295 -12.21 -34.25 20.11
C ALA A 295 -11.93 -35.06 21.39
N ASP A 296 -12.24 -34.50 22.56
CA ASP A 296 -12.13 -35.22 23.84
C ASP A 296 -13.31 -36.17 24.08
N THR A 297 -14.48 -35.94 23.46
CA THR A 297 -15.67 -36.81 23.61
C THR A 297 -15.60 -38.04 22.69
N GLU A 298 -14.97 -37.93 21.52
CA GLU A 298 -14.86 -39.04 20.56
C GLU A 298 -13.84 -40.12 21.00
N TRP A 299 -12.86 -39.78 21.84
CA TRP A 299 -11.88 -40.75 22.36
C TRP A 299 -12.36 -41.57 23.57
N GLU A 300 -13.40 -41.14 24.29
CA GLU A 300 -13.92 -41.88 25.46
C GLU A 300 -15.03 -42.91 25.11
N ALA A 301 -15.53 -42.95 23.86
CA ALA A 301 -16.65 -43.82 23.48
C ALA A 301 -16.27 -45.23 22.98
N GLU A 302 -14.98 -45.53 22.70
CA GLU A 302 -14.55 -46.89 22.31
C GLU A 302 -13.96 -47.68 23.48
N GLY A 303 -14.81 -48.00 24.45
CA GLY A 303 -14.59 -49.10 25.40
C GLY A 303 -15.00 -50.46 24.77
N PRO A 304 -14.27 -51.56 25.03
CA PRO A 304 -14.45 -52.81 24.31
C PRO A 304 -15.70 -53.58 24.76
N GLY A 305 -16.62 -53.79 23.82
CA GLY A 305 -17.41 -55.02 23.64
C GLY A 305 -18.26 -55.52 24.81
N ALA A 306 -19.50 -55.05 24.90
CA ALA A 306 -20.58 -55.79 25.55
C ALA A 306 -21.49 -56.43 24.48
N VAL A 307 -21.44 -57.75 24.40
CA VAL A 307 -22.26 -58.60 23.53
C VAL A 307 -23.72 -58.62 24.02
N PRO A 308 -24.75 -58.36 23.19
CA PRO A 308 -26.12 -58.66 23.57
C PRO A 308 -26.52 -60.05 23.10
N ALA A 309 -26.88 -60.91 24.06
CA ALA A 309 -27.63 -62.13 23.82
C ALA A 309 -29.11 -61.78 23.55
N GLY A 310 -29.67 -62.35 22.49
CA GLY A 310 -31.09 -62.19 22.15
C GLY A 310 -32.03 -62.96 23.08
N THR A 311 -33.34 -62.70 22.99
CA THR A 311 -34.35 -63.49 22.23
C THR A 311 -35.75 -63.25 22.83
N ALA A 312 -36.76 -63.17 21.95
CA ALA A 312 -38.21 -63.43 22.15
C ALA A 312 -39.01 -62.42 23.02
N GLY A 313 -40.25 -62.03 22.70
CA GLY A 313 -41.16 -62.36 21.60
C GLY A 313 -42.57 -61.81 21.92
N LEU A 314 -43.35 -61.57 20.85
CA LEU A 314 -44.81 -61.64 20.73
C LEU A 314 -45.76 -60.70 21.53
N GLN A 315 -46.64 -60.08 20.72
CA GLN A 315 -48.11 -59.97 20.84
C GLN A 315 -48.80 -58.66 21.29
N ASN A 316 -49.54 -58.12 20.31
CA ASN A 316 -50.98 -57.76 20.32
C ASN A 316 -51.47 -56.31 20.48
N ALA A 317 -52.21 -55.92 19.43
CA ALA A 317 -53.54 -55.30 19.41
C ALA A 317 -53.69 -53.75 19.46
N ALA A 318 -54.28 -53.26 18.36
CA ALA A 318 -54.96 -51.96 18.11
C ALA A 318 -56.33 -51.89 18.88
N PRO A 319 -57.26 -50.90 18.72
CA PRO A 319 -57.41 -49.88 17.65
C PRO A 319 -58.02 -48.49 18.02
N GLY A 320 -58.22 -47.61 17.01
CA GLY A 320 -59.19 -46.48 17.01
C GLY A 320 -58.67 -45.18 16.36
N VAL A 321 -58.80 -44.94 15.05
CA VAL A 321 -59.94 -44.34 14.28
C VAL A 321 -60.16 -42.83 14.52
N GLY A 322 -60.08 -42.02 13.45
CA GLY A 322 -60.71 -40.69 13.36
C GLY A 322 -60.13 -39.73 12.31
N GLU A 323 -60.56 -39.85 11.06
CA GLU A 323 -60.50 -38.80 10.01
C GLU A 323 -61.78 -37.91 10.11
N PRO A 324 -61.87 -36.68 9.52
CA PRO A 324 -62.07 -36.54 8.06
C PRO A 324 -61.53 -35.24 7.38
N VAL A 325 -61.50 -35.31 6.04
CA VAL A 325 -61.23 -34.28 5.01
C VAL A 325 -62.46 -33.35 4.80
N PRO A 326 -62.33 -32.17 4.14
CA PRO A 326 -62.82 -32.08 2.74
C PRO A 326 -62.02 -31.18 1.76
N ALA A 327 -61.86 -31.71 0.54
CA ALA A 327 -62.03 -31.15 -0.82
C ALA A 327 -61.66 -29.70 -1.22
N GLY A 328 -60.99 -29.58 -2.39
CA GLY A 328 -61.53 -28.81 -3.53
C GLY A 328 -60.57 -28.03 -4.46
N GLY A 329 -60.43 -28.50 -5.72
CA GLY A 329 -60.12 -27.71 -6.95
C GLY A 329 -58.63 -27.38 -7.21
N GLY A 330 -58.04 -27.48 -8.40
CA GLY A 330 -58.44 -27.71 -9.79
C GLY A 330 -57.19 -27.44 -10.68
N ALA A 331 -56.95 -28.26 -11.70
CA ALA A 331 -55.78 -28.27 -12.60
C ALA A 331 -55.80 -27.12 -13.67
N PRO A 332 -55.03 -27.09 -14.79
CA PRO A 332 -53.84 -27.88 -15.25
C PRO A 332 -52.70 -27.11 -16.04
N TRP A 333 -51.45 -27.64 -16.01
CA TRP A 333 -50.40 -27.82 -17.07
C TRP A 333 -49.90 -26.66 -18.00
N PRO A 334 -48.76 -26.77 -18.75
CA PRO A 334 -47.85 -27.94 -18.93
C PRO A 334 -46.32 -27.71 -18.85
N ASP A 335 -45.65 -28.86 -18.72
CA ASP A 335 -44.26 -29.18 -19.07
C ASP A 335 -43.88 -28.95 -20.55
N ALA A 336 -42.60 -28.63 -20.76
CA ALA A 336 -41.79 -28.90 -21.96
C ALA A 336 -40.30 -28.76 -21.56
N ALA A 337 -39.31 -29.50 -22.02
CA ALA A 337 -39.18 -30.73 -22.79
C ALA A 337 -37.70 -31.16 -22.62
N ARG A 338 -37.44 -32.44 -22.38
CA ARG A 338 -36.11 -33.08 -22.60
C ARG A 338 -36.19 -33.85 -23.91
N PRO A 339 -35.16 -33.84 -24.76
CA PRO A 339 -34.97 -34.89 -25.74
C PRO A 339 -33.84 -35.85 -25.32
N ALA A 340 -34.09 -37.13 -25.57
CA ALA A 340 -33.12 -38.21 -25.55
C ALA A 340 -33.05 -38.85 -26.95
N LEU A 341 -31.90 -39.47 -27.21
CA LEU A 341 -31.59 -40.52 -28.19
C LEU A 341 -31.36 -40.11 -29.65
N GLU A 342 -30.18 -40.50 -30.16
CA GLU A 342 -30.03 -41.64 -31.08
C GLU A 342 -28.56 -42.15 -31.09
N PRO A 343 -28.32 -43.42 -31.47
CA PRO A 343 -27.06 -44.15 -31.25
C PRO A 343 -26.24 -44.36 -32.53
N GLY A 344 -24.91 -44.50 -32.40
CA GLY A 344 -24.00 -44.81 -33.51
C GLY A 344 -23.19 -46.08 -33.24
N GLU A 345 -23.42 -47.09 -34.07
CA GLU A 345 -22.74 -48.38 -34.13
C GLU A 345 -21.24 -48.27 -34.46
N GLY A 346 -20.44 -49.21 -33.95
CA GLY A 346 -19.04 -49.39 -34.35
C GLY A 346 -18.44 -50.67 -33.77
N ARG A 347 -18.64 -51.79 -34.48
CA ARG A 347 -17.98 -53.09 -34.25
C ARG A 347 -16.46 -52.99 -34.43
N GLY A 348 -15.71 -53.68 -33.56
CA GLY A 348 -14.31 -54.03 -33.78
C GLY A 348 -13.87 -55.12 -32.80
N ALA A 349 -13.63 -56.32 -33.33
CA ALA A 349 -13.31 -57.54 -32.60
C ALA A 349 -11.89 -57.55 -32.00
N GLY A 350 -11.68 -58.38 -30.97
CA GLY A 350 -10.36 -58.69 -30.43
C GLY A 350 -10.43 -59.59 -29.20
N GLU A 351 -10.51 -60.90 -29.43
CA GLU A 351 -10.35 -61.95 -28.43
C GLU A 351 -8.94 -61.92 -27.81
N GLY A 352 -8.83 -62.32 -26.53
CA GLY A 352 -7.54 -62.47 -25.86
C GLY A 352 -7.70 -62.80 -24.38
N ARG A 353 -8.13 -64.03 -24.11
CA ARG A 353 -8.23 -64.66 -22.79
C ARG A 353 -6.84 -65.17 -22.40
N GLU A 354 -6.32 -64.86 -21.22
CA GLU A 354 -5.55 -65.83 -20.42
C GLU A 354 -5.41 -65.39 -18.96
N ALA A 355 -5.49 -66.39 -18.09
CA ALA A 355 -5.56 -66.33 -16.64
C ALA A 355 -4.18 -66.49 -16.01
N GLY A 356 -4.01 -66.05 -14.77
CA GLY A 356 -2.83 -66.35 -13.97
C GLY A 356 -2.83 -65.71 -12.59
N GLU A 357 -3.54 -66.32 -11.66
CA GLU A 357 -3.45 -66.06 -10.21
C GLU A 357 -2.05 -66.41 -9.67
N GLY A 358 -1.58 -65.63 -8.69
CA GLY A 358 -0.38 -65.92 -7.91
C GLY A 358 -0.24 -65.04 -6.66
N ARG A 359 -0.76 -65.54 -5.52
CA ARG A 359 -0.49 -65.17 -4.11
C ARG A 359 1.03 -64.95 -3.82
N PRO A 360 1.48 -64.29 -2.72
CA PRO A 360 1.02 -64.54 -1.35
C PRO A 360 1.07 -63.38 -0.33
N THR A 361 0.60 -63.73 0.87
CA THR A 361 0.43 -62.95 2.11
C THR A 361 1.65 -62.96 3.06
N SER A 362 1.77 -61.86 3.82
CA SER A 362 2.38 -61.70 5.17
C SER A 362 3.92 -61.62 5.28
N PRO A 363 4.50 -61.15 6.42
CA PRO A 363 3.90 -60.57 7.62
C PRO A 363 4.51 -59.23 8.10
N VAL A 364 3.77 -58.57 8.98
CA VAL A 364 4.20 -57.46 9.83
C VAL A 364 5.04 -58.02 11.00
N SER A 365 6.27 -57.52 11.16
CA SER A 365 7.06 -57.67 12.38
C SER A 365 7.30 -56.29 13.00
N ARG A 366 6.72 -56.09 14.19
CA ARG A 366 7.07 -55.02 15.13
C ARG A 366 8.48 -55.29 15.69
N LEU A 367 9.28 -54.25 15.86
CA LEU A 367 10.32 -54.22 16.88
C LEU A 367 10.48 -52.80 17.43
N THR A 368 10.00 -52.67 18.66
CA THR A 368 10.26 -51.62 19.65
C THR A 368 11.73 -51.60 20.10
N SER A 369 12.08 -50.52 20.81
CA SER A 369 13.32 -50.25 21.58
C SER A 369 14.36 -49.42 20.82
N LEU A 370 15.11 -48.48 21.40
CA LEU A 370 15.27 -48.06 22.80
C LEU A 370 15.98 -46.69 22.81
N ILE A 371 15.73 -45.98 23.90
CA ILE A 371 16.37 -44.79 24.46
C ILE A 371 17.90 -44.77 24.28
N GLY A 372 18.48 -43.59 24.01
CA GLY A 372 19.92 -43.38 24.14
C GLY A 372 20.43 -42.00 23.74
N THR A 373 20.21 -40.97 24.58
CA THR A 373 21.18 -39.87 24.71
C THR A 373 22.47 -40.40 25.32
N PRO A 374 23.64 -39.90 24.90
CA PRO A 374 24.44 -39.19 25.89
C PRO A 374 25.21 -37.97 25.35
N TRP A 375 25.31 -36.99 26.24
CA TRP A 375 26.28 -35.90 26.27
C TRP A 375 27.73 -36.40 26.44
N ARG A 376 28.70 -35.77 25.74
CA ARG A 376 29.85 -35.02 26.35
C ARG A 376 30.99 -34.66 25.35
N ARG A 377 31.58 -33.48 25.62
CA ARG A 377 33.00 -33.04 25.43
C ARG A 377 33.45 -32.74 23.99
N LEU A 378 34.21 -31.69 23.66
CA LEU A 378 35.05 -30.65 24.31
C LEU A 378 34.84 -29.33 23.49
N GLY A 379 35.17 -28.10 23.87
CA GLY A 379 36.01 -27.50 24.91
C GLY A 379 36.63 -26.19 24.35
N LEU A 380 36.75 -25.16 25.19
CA LEU A 380 37.63 -23.97 25.08
C LEU A 380 37.27 -22.92 23.98
N GLY A 381 37.21 -21.61 24.25
CA GLY A 381 37.58 -20.86 25.45
C GLY A 381 37.22 -19.37 25.37
N SER A 382 37.37 -18.73 26.55
CA SER A 382 37.61 -17.31 26.89
C SER A 382 37.44 -16.22 25.81
N GLY A 383 36.81 -15.07 26.06
CA GLY A 383 36.39 -14.49 27.34
C GLY A 383 35.87 -13.05 27.18
N GLY A 384 35.64 -12.37 28.31
CA GLY A 384 35.51 -10.90 28.37
C GLY A 384 34.17 -10.34 28.84
N THR A 385 33.77 -10.64 30.07
CA THR A 385 32.68 -9.97 30.79
C THR A 385 33.08 -8.57 31.27
N ARG A 386 32.18 -7.59 31.16
CA ARG A 386 32.18 -6.39 32.02
C ARG A 386 30.81 -6.24 32.67
N ALA A 387 30.76 -6.55 33.97
CA ALA A 387 29.60 -6.41 34.83
C ALA A 387 29.46 -4.97 35.35
N VAL A 388 28.23 -4.46 35.39
CA VAL A 388 27.85 -3.26 36.13
C VAL A 388 26.95 -3.69 37.29
N ARG A 389 27.31 -3.19 38.47
CA ARG A 389 26.76 -3.48 39.81
C ARG A 389 25.61 -2.51 40.11
N PRO A 390 24.52 -2.92 40.78
CA PRO A 390 23.50 -1.99 41.28
C PRO A 390 23.79 -1.60 42.74
N PRO A 391 23.33 -0.43 43.21
CA PRO A 391 23.20 -0.16 44.64
C PRO A 391 21.75 -0.31 45.10
N GLY A 392 21.58 -1.01 46.21
CA GLY A 392 20.36 -0.97 47.01
C GLY A 392 20.41 0.13 48.07
N ALA A 393 19.23 0.58 48.50
CA ALA A 393 19.02 1.22 49.80
C ALA A 393 17.59 0.89 50.27
N THR A 394 17.52 0.30 51.46
CA THR A 394 16.34 0.02 52.29
C THR A 394 16.09 1.17 53.26
N LEU A 395 14.82 1.51 53.55
CA LEU A 395 14.31 1.85 54.90
C LEU A 395 12.79 2.13 54.91
N ASP A 396 12.07 1.22 55.57
CA ASP A 396 11.00 1.34 56.59
C ASP A 396 9.80 2.32 56.55
N THR A 397 8.65 1.70 56.91
CA THR A 397 7.50 2.14 57.75
C THR A 397 6.33 2.99 57.20
N ALA A 398 5.22 2.27 57.00
CA ALA A 398 3.74 2.50 57.12
C ALA A 398 3.15 3.76 57.83
N PRO A 399 1.81 3.90 57.95
CA PRO A 399 0.74 3.98 56.93
C PRO A 399 -0.20 5.21 57.14
N GLY A 400 -1.01 5.59 56.15
CA GLY A 400 -1.95 6.71 56.29
C GLY A 400 -3.17 6.65 55.37
N SER A 401 -4.26 6.10 55.88
CA SER A 401 -5.62 6.12 55.34
C SER A 401 -6.24 7.53 55.39
N ARG A 402 -6.79 8.05 54.27
CA ARG A 402 -7.80 9.12 54.28
C ARG A 402 -8.80 8.99 53.12
N THR A 403 -9.95 8.43 53.47
CA THR A 403 -11.32 8.92 53.21
C THR A 403 -11.59 9.91 52.07
N ALA A 404 -12.47 9.49 51.17
CA ALA A 404 -13.22 10.29 50.21
C ALA A 404 -14.22 11.26 50.87
N PRO A 405 -14.59 12.38 50.21
CA PRO A 405 -15.81 13.12 50.51
C PRO A 405 -16.97 12.75 49.57
N PRO A 406 -18.23 12.81 50.04
CA PRO A 406 -19.39 12.29 49.32
C PRO A 406 -20.05 13.31 48.38
N LEU A 407 -20.73 12.74 47.39
CA LEU A 407 -21.70 13.36 46.49
C LEU A 407 -22.88 13.95 47.25
N GLY A 408 -23.15 15.24 47.02
CA GLY A 408 -24.39 15.91 47.42
C GLY A 408 -25.35 16.00 46.23
N ILE A 409 -26.37 15.14 46.23
CA ILE A 409 -27.55 15.23 45.38
C ILE A 409 -28.49 16.28 45.99
N THR A 410 -28.89 17.30 45.23
CA THR A 410 -30.14 18.03 45.53
C THR A 410 -31.00 18.12 44.27
N SER A 411 -32.16 17.50 44.40
CA SER A 411 -33.29 17.54 43.49
C SER A 411 -33.92 18.94 43.53
N GLY A 412 -34.11 19.56 42.37
CA GLY A 412 -34.77 20.86 42.21
C GLY A 412 -35.81 20.80 41.10
N SER A 413 -36.97 20.22 41.40
CA SER A 413 -38.19 20.28 40.59
C SER A 413 -38.76 21.70 40.59
N ARG A 414 -38.92 22.32 39.41
CA ARG A 414 -40.00 23.31 39.20
C ARG A 414 -40.34 23.53 37.72
N ALA A 415 -41.55 23.07 37.40
CA ALA A 415 -42.59 23.70 36.59
C ALA A 415 -42.23 24.49 35.32
N ALA A 416 -42.66 23.93 34.19
CA ALA A 416 -43.04 24.65 32.97
C ALA A 416 -44.12 25.71 33.25
N PRO A 417 -44.26 26.68 32.33
CA PRO A 417 -45.59 26.95 31.83
C PRO A 417 -45.68 27.02 30.30
N ALA A 418 -46.93 26.87 29.89
CA ALA A 418 -47.45 26.64 28.56
C ALA A 418 -47.38 27.85 27.62
N ILE A 419 -47.53 27.48 26.36
CA ILE A 419 -47.64 28.25 25.12
C ILE A 419 -48.97 29.02 25.07
N GLU A 420 -48.96 30.26 24.56
CA GLU A 420 -50.03 30.77 23.69
C GLU A 420 -49.47 31.77 22.64
N PRO A 421 -50.10 31.87 21.44
CA PRO A 421 -49.52 32.54 20.29
C PRO A 421 -50.04 33.98 20.11
N ALA A 422 -49.18 34.90 19.67
CA ALA A 422 -49.60 36.24 19.24
C ALA A 422 -48.96 36.62 17.91
N THR A 423 -49.81 36.68 16.90
CA THR A 423 -49.69 37.41 15.64
C THR A 423 -49.47 38.90 15.90
N GLY A 424 -48.54 39.54 15.18
CA GLY A 424 -48.37 40.99 15.28
C GLY A 424 -47.14 41.53 14.58
N SER A 425 -47.26 41.75 13.26
CA SER A 425 -46.34 42.55 12.46
C SER A 425 -46.32 44.00 12.96
N ARG A 426 -45.13 44.50 13.38
CA ARG A 426 -44.84 45.95 13.37
C ARG A 426 -43.34 46.21 13.37
N ALA A 427 -42.89 46.86 12.30
CA ALA A 427 -41.54 47.40 12.15
C ALA A 427 -41.29 48.61 13.06
N ALA A 428 -40.10 48.66 13.68
CA ALA A 428 -39.38 49.85 14.14
C ALA A 428 -37.95 49.44 14.59
N PRO A 429 -37.03 50.38 14.86
CA PRO A 429 -36.18 51.08 13.91
C PRO A 429 -34.69 50.68 14.05
N THR A 430 -33.91 50.97 13.01
CA THR A 430 -32.46 50.79 12.96
C THR A 430 -31.78 51.65 14.03
N MET A 431 -31.24 51.03 15.09
CA MET A 431 -30.26 51.66 15.98
C MET A 431 -28.85 51.44 15.44
N SER A 432 -28.17 52.54 15.11
CA SER A 432 -26.75 52.60 14.82
C SER A 432 -25.93 52.28 16.08
N TYR A 433 -25.26 51.14 16.08
CA TYR A 433 -24.30 50.74 17.13
C TYR A 433 -22.93 51.37 16.82
N GLN A 434 -22.48 52.28 17.69
CA GLN A 434 -21.09 52.77 17.74
C GLN A 434 -20.26 51.79 18.59
N PRO A 435 -19.14 51.24 18.10
CA PRO A 435 -18.31 50.36 18.91
C PRO A 435 -17.44 51.18 19.89
N ALA A 436 -17.47 50.78 21.16
CA ALA A 436 -16.53 51.19 22.17
C ALA A 436 -15.13 50.62 21.88
N ALA A 437 -14.10 51.41 22.16
CA ALA A 437 -12.69 51.09 21.95
C ALA A 437 -12.25 49.84 22.75
N VAL A 438 -11.59 48.90 22.05
CA VAL A 438 -10.95 47.72 22.62
C VAL A 438 -9.55 48.10 23.15
N PRO A 439 -9.17 47.73 24.39
CA PRO A 439 -7.80 47.89 24.86
C PRO A 439 -6.89 46.82 24.24
N GLY A 440 -5.67 47.25 23.86
CA GLY A 440 -4.69 46.44 23.11
C GLY A 440 -4.19 45.18 23.84
N PRO A 441 -3.45 44.30 23.12
CA PRO A 441 -3.10 42.97 23.58
C PRO A 441 -2.09 43.00 24.73
N GLY A 442 -2.49 42.41 25.86
CA GLY A 442 -1.62 42.16 27.01
C GLY A 442 -0.56 41.11 26.69
N ALA A 443 0.66 41.36 27.16
CA ALA A 443 1.80 40.47 27.04
C ALA A 443 1.56 39.12 27.74
N MET A 444 2.02 38.03 27.12
CA MET A 444 2.01 36.68 27.70
C MET A 444 2.76 36.61 29.04
N PRO A 445 2.31 35.79 30.00
CA PRO A 445 3.07 35.48 31.21
C PRO A 445 4.32 34.62 30.91
N PRO A 446 5.46 34.86 31.58
CA PRO A 446 6.72 34.14 31.38
C PRO A 446 6.63 32.61 31.56
N SER A 447 5.65 32.11 32.32
CA SER A 447 5.46 30.68 32.58
C SER A 447 5.05 29.84 31.36
N MET A 448 4.71 30.48 30.24
CA MET A 448 4.34 29.80 28.99
C MET A 448 5.55 29.60 28.04
N GLN A 449 6.63 30.40 28.19
CA GLN A 449 7.82 30.28 27.34
C GLN A 449 8.72 29.09 27.70
N ASP A 450 8.72 28.67 28.96
CA ASP A 450 9.59 27.58 29.43
C ASP A 450 9.14 26.17 28.97
N ASN A 451 7.88 26.01 28.53
CA ASN A 451 7.32 24.71 28.15
C ASN A 451 7.45 24.37 26.64
N LEU A 452 7.98 25.27 25.81
CA LEU A 452 8.18 25.07 24.37
C LEU A 452 9.61 24.65 23.98
N GLY A 453 10.54 24.56 24.94
CA GLY A 453 11.96 24.27 24.68
C GLY A 453 12.33 22.79 24.45
N GLY A 454 11.43 21.85 24.75
CA GLY A 454 11.76 20.42 24.87
C GLY A 454 11.93 19.62 23.58
N LEU A 455 11.72 20.19 22.39
CA LEU A 455 11.62 19.42 21.13
C LEU A 455 12.64 19.78 20.04
N LYS A 456 13.62 20.67 20.32
CA LYS A 456 14.65 21.07 19.33
C LYS A 456 16.09 20.73 19.70
N GLN A 457 16.35 20.03 20.80
CA GLN A 457 17.71 19.90 21.34
C GLN A 457 18.21 18.46 21.36
N ALA A 458 18.38 17.89 20.16
CA ALA A 458 19.21 16.72 19.94
C ALA A 458 19.74 16.71 18.50
N ASP A 459 20.52 17.74 18.07
CA ASP A 459 21.53 17.50 17.02
C ASP A 459 22.60 18.58 16.73
N HIS A 460 22.84 19.59 17.57
CA HIS A 460 23.88 20.59 17.26
C HIS A 460 24.97 20.71 18.31
N ALA A 461 26.02 19.91 18.12
CA ALA A 461 27.33 20.14 18.72
C ALA A 461 28.10 21.25 17.98
N LYS A 462 28.27 22.36 18.69
CA LYS A 462 29.32 23.41 18.65
C LYS A 462 30.24 23.47 17.41
N ARG A 463 30.13 24.57 16.65
CA ARG A 463 31.27 25.21 15.97
C ARG A 463 31.42 26.66 16.47
N PRO A 464 32.66 27.16 16.69
CA PRO A 464 32.88 28.54 17.09
C PRO A 464 32.69 29.49 15.90
N GLY A 465 31.88 30.54 16.07
CA GLY A 465 31.69 31.58 15.07
C GLY A 465 32.88 32.55 15.03
N PRO A 466 33.21 33.15 13.86
CA PRO A 466 34.31 34.08 13.75
C PRO A 466 33.94 35.45 14.34
N ALA A 467 34.82 35.99 15.18
CA ALA A 467 34.67 37.31 15.79
C ALA A 467 34.95 38.42 14.76
N TRP A 468 33.91 38.86 14.05
CA TRP A 468 33.98 40.07 13.21
C TRP A 468 33.50 41.27 14.01
N GLY A 469 34.41 42.23 14.22
CA GLY A 469 34.13 43.49 14.89
C GLY A 469 33.10 44.35 14.14
N PRO A 470 32.54 45.38 14.80
CA PRO A 470 31.40 46.16 14.30
C PRO A 470 31.64 46.79 12.91
N HIS A 471 32.90 47.15 12.58
CA HIS A 471 33.23 47.68 11.27
C HIS A 471 33.13 46.65 10.14
N GLY A 472 33.49 45.38 10.37
CA GLY A 472 33.40 44.33 9.34
C GLY A 472 31.95 43.95 8.99
N ARG A 473 31.03 44.11 9.95
CA ARG A 473 29.59 43.92 9.70
C ARG A 473 29.01 45.05 8.86
N LEU A 474 29.48 46.28 9.06
CA LEU A 474 29.03 47.44 8.28
C LEU A 474 29.50 47.37 6.82
N THR A 475 30.74 46.95 6.57
CA THR A 475 31.26 46.79 5.20
C THR A 475 30.58 45.64 4.46
N LEU A 476 30.28 44.53 5.14
CA LEU A 476 29.56 43.42 4.52
C LEU A 476 28.12 43.82 4.17
N ALA A 477 27.42 44.53 5.07
CA ALA A 477 26.08 45.04 4.80
C ALA A 477 26.05 46.03 3.63
N ALA A 478 27.04 46.93 3.54
CA ALA A 478 27.14 47.87 2.41
C ALA A 478 27.40 47.15 1.07
N ALA A 479 28.23 46.10 1.07
CA ALA A 479 28.49 45.30 -0.13
C ALA A 479 27.24 44.52 -0.61
N PHE A 480 26.45 43.95 0.32
CA PHE A 480 25.19 43.29 -0.01
C PHE A 480 24.14 44.27 -0.54
N MET A 481 24.06 45.48 0.02
CA MET A 481 23.15 46.53 -0.48
C MET A 481 23.52 46.99 -1.89
N ALA A 482 24.81 47.17 -2.18
CA ALA A 482 25.27 47.53 -3.52
C ALA A 482 24.97 46.41 -4.55
N LEU A 483 25.16 45.14 -4.18
CA LEU A 483 24.80 44.00 -5.02
C LEU A 483 23.28 43.94 -5.29
N ALA A 484 22.45 44.16 -4.26
CA ALA A 484 21.00 44.16 -4.39
C ALA A 484 20.50 45.28 -5.31
N VAL A 485 21.04 46.50 -5.18
CA VAL A 485 20.69 47.64 -6.06
C VAL A 485 21.09 47.35 -7.51
N THR A 486 22.24 46.70 -7.72
CA THR A 486 22.72 46.34 -9.06
C THR A 486 21.82 45.28 -9.71
N LEU A 487 21.40 44.25 -8.96
CA LEU A 487 20.47 43.23 -9.45
C LEU A 487 19.08 43.79 -9.77
N ILE A 488 18.57 44.73 -8.95
CA ILE A 488 17.29 45.40 -9.20
C ILE A 488 17.37 46.28 -10.46
N ALA A 489 18.48 47.01 -10.66
CA ALA A 489 18.66 47.83 -11.86
C ALA A 489 18.75 46.96 -13.13
N VAL A 490 19.43 45.82 -13.09
CA VAL A 490 19.49 44.87 -14.21
C VAL A 490 18.12 44.26 -14.51
N GLY A 491 17.35 43.89 -13.48
CA GLY A 491 15.98 43.38 -13.64
C GLY A 491 15.02 44.42 -14.21
N ALA A 492 15.16 45.69 -13.81
CA ALA A 492 14.34 46.79 -14.34
C ALA A 492 14.64 47.09 -15.82
N VAL A 493 15.91 47.04 -16.23
CA VAL A 493 16.29 47.21 -17.65
C VAL A 493 15.77 46.04 -18.49
N ALA A 494 15.83 44.80 -17.99
CA ALA A 494 15.27 43.64 -18.69
C ALA A 494 13.74 43.73 -18.86
N MET A 495 13.01 44.29 -17.88
CA MET A 495 11.56 44.48 -18.00
C MET A 495 11.17 45.63 -18.94
N VAL A 496 11.98 46.69 -19.04
CA VAL A 496 11.68 47.83 -19.93
C VAL A 496 12.00 47.52 -21.41
N SER A 497 12.85 46.53 -21.67
CA SER A 497 13.17 46.07 -23.03
C SER A 497 12.18 45.02 -23.59
N ALA A 498 11.31 44.45 -22.76
CA ALA A 498 10.22 43.57 -23.20
C ALA A 498 9.03 44.41 -23.69
N SER A 499 9.16 45.04 -24.86
CA SER A 499 8.06 45.73 -25.54
C SER A 499 6.98 44.73 -25.92
N GLY A 500 5.76 44.96 -25.44
CA GLY A 500 4.57 44.21 -25.80
C GLY A 500 4.32 44.25 -27.31
N GLY A 501 4.42 43.08 -27.94
CA GLY A 501 3.84 42.78 -29.24
C GLY A 501 2.87 41.63 -29.05
N ASP A 502 1.68 41.74 -29.63
CA ASP A 502 0.71 40.64 -29.68
C ASP A 502 1.38 39.39 -30.26
N PRO A 503 1.17 38.19 -29.66
CA PRO A 503 1.78 36.98 -30.17
C PRO A 503 1.24 36.70 -31.58
N PRO A 504 2.11 36.42 -32.57
CA PRO A 504 1.64 35.94 -33.85
C PRO A 504 0.91 34.61 -33.62
N ALA A 505 -0.21 34.41 -34.32
CA ALA A 505 -0.95 33.16 -34.29
C ALA A 505 -0.02 31.99 -34.65
N GLU A 506 0.39 31.22 -33.64
CA GLU A 506 1.15 29.99 -33.80
C GLU A 506 0.36 29.02 -34.69
N LYS A 507 0.89 28.77 -35.89
CA LYS A 507 0.54 27.57 -36.63
C LYS A 507 1.02 26.39 -35.80
N GLY A 508 0.08 25.64 -35.24
CA GLY A 508 0.33 24.48 -34.41
C GLY A 508 1.33 23.53 -35.04
N VAL A 509 2.55 23.51 -34.49
CA VAL A 509 3.45 22.37 -34.60
C VAL A 509 2.80 21.30 -33.74
N THR A 510 2.09 20.37 -34.40
CA THR A 510 1.58 19.17 -33.75
C THR A 510 2.78 18.41 -33.23
N GLY A 511 3.03 18.50 -31.91
CA GLY A 511 3.96 17.61 -31.24
C GLY A 511 3.55 16.20 -31.61
N THR A 512 4.39 15.52 -32.39
CA THR A 512 4.10 14.17 -32.86
C THR A 512 4.04 13.32 -31.62
N GLU A 513 2.84 12.87 -31.23
CA GLU A 513 2.68 11.98 -30.10
C GLU A 513 3.63 10.79 -30.29
N PRO A 514 4.33 10.34 -29.24
CA PRO A 514 5.27 9.24 -29.36
C PRO A 514 4.55 8.02 -29.92
N ASP A 515 5.07 7.50 -31.04
CA ASP A 515 4.48 6.36 -31.73
C ASP A 515 4.22 5.21 -30.75
N VAL A 516 3.00 4.69 -30.76
CA VAL A 516 2.59 3.56 -29.93
C VAL A 516 3.15 2.28 -30.55
N VAL A 517 3.80 1.46 -29.72
CA VAL A 517 4.31 0.14 -30.12
C VAL A 517 3.56 -0.92 -29.33
N VAL A 518 2.89 -1.83 -30.04
CA VAL A 518 2.16 -2.94 -29.43
C VAL A 518 3.15 -4.02 -29.00
N VAL A 519 3.18 -4.32 -27.70
CA VAL A 519 4.03 -5.38 -27.13
C VAL A 519 3.14 -6.54 -26.74
N GLN A 520 3.18 -7.62 -27.52
CA GLN A 520 2.34 -8.78 -27.30
C GLN A 520 3.08 -9.90 -26.61
N VAL A 521 2.52 -10.38 -25.50
CA VAL A 521 3.22 -11.26 -24.56
C VAL A 521 2.29 -12.40 -24.12
N PRO A 522 2.82 -13.61 -23.84
CA PRO A 522 2.06 -14.65 -23.18
C PRO A 522 1.44 -14.13 -21.88
N ALA A 523 0.22 -14.57 -21.56
CA ALA A 523 -0.47 -14.15 -20.33
C ALA A 523 0.18 -14.66 -19.04
N GLY A 524 1.10 -15.63 -19.14
CA GLY A 524 1.73 -16.28 -17.99
C GLY A 524 2.63 -15.35 -17.15
N GLN A 525 2.52 -15.44 -15.83
CA GLN A 525 3.32 -14.67 -14.87
C GLN A 525 4.82 -14.92 -14.99
N ARG A 526 5.22 -16.11 -15.47
CA ARG A 526 6.62 -16.49 -15.73
C ARG A 526 7.32 -15.48 -16.66
N ASP A 527 6.57 -14.86 -17.57
CA ASP A 527 7.13 -14.03 -18.63
C ASP A 527 7.19 -12.54 -18.23
N ALA A 528 6.85 -12.21 -16.97
CA ALA A 528 6.83 -10.85 -16.45
C ALA A 528 8.17 -10.13 -16.60
N PHE A 529 9.30 -10.81 -16.36
CA PHE A 529 10.63 -10.19 -16.52
C PHE A 529 10.85 -9.73 -17.96
N ALA A 530 10.69 -10.63 -18.94
CA ALA A 530 10.87 -10.32 -20.35
C ALA A 530 9.86 -9.25 -20.83
N ARG A 531 8.62 -9.31 -20.35
CA ARG A 531 7.58 -8.30 -20.61
C ARG A 531 8.03 -6.90 -20.19
N HIS A 532 8.48 -6.76 -18.93
CA HIS A 532 8.93 -5.47 -18.41
C HIS A 532 10.23 -5.00 -19.07
N LEU A 533 11.11 -5.94 -19.43
CA LEU A 533 12.35 -5.66 -20.15
C LEU A 533 12.06 -5.03 -21.51
N VAL A 534 11.21 -5.67 -22.31
CA VAL A 534 10.83 -5.16 -23.65
C VAL A 534 10.05 -3.85 -23.53
N ALA A 535 9.08 -3.75 -22.61
CA ALA A 535 8.30 -2.53 -22.44
C ALA A 535 9.16 -1.32 -22.03
N GLU A 536 10.15 -1.52 -21.14
CA GLU A 536 11.06 -0.43 -20.77
C GLU A 536 12.04 -0.11 -21.91
N ALA A 537 12.55 -1.11 -22.65
CA ALA A 537 13.38 -0.85 -23.83
C ALA A 537 12.64 -0.04 -24.90
N VAL A 538 11.36 -0.35 -25.16
CA VAL A 538 10.48 0.43 -26.05
C VAL A 538 10.34 1.87 -25.54
N ARG A 539 10.12 2.05 -24.24
CA ARG A 539 10.01 3.37 -23.61
C ARG A 539 11.29 4.20 -23.76
N ARG A 540 12.46 3.57 -23.56
CA ARG A 540 13.77 4.22 -23.68
C ARG A 540 14.14 4.59 -25.12
N ALA A 541 13.63 3.83 -26.08
CA ALA A 541 13.75 4.15 -27.50
C ALA A 541 12.82 5.30 -27.96
N GLY A 542 12.04 5.91 -27.05
CA GLY A 542 11.18 7.06 -27.35
C GLY A 542 9.75 6.71 -27.78
N HIS A 543 9.35 5.44 -27.63
CA HIS A 543 8.02 4.96 -28.00
C HIS A 543 7.12 4.74 -26.79
N ARG A 544 5.80 4.75 -26.98
CA ARG A 544 4.85 4.38 -25.91
C ARG A 544 4.50 2.89 -26.03
N PRO A 545 4.89 2.03 -25.07
CA PRO A 545 4.51 0.62 -25.12
C PRO A 545 3.01 0.44 -24.79
N GLU A 546 2.29 -0.32 -25.61
CA GLU A 546 0.96 -0.85 -25.32
C GLU A 546 1.06 -2.37 -25.13
N VAL A 547 1.06 -2.82 -23.88
CA VAL A 547 1.26 -4.24 -23.56
C VAL A 547 -0.07 -5.00 -23.67
N ARG A 548 -0.13 -6.00 -24.55
CA ARG A 548 -1.30 -6.89 -24.73
C ARG A 548 -0.94 -8.31 -24.29
N LEU A 549 -1.69 -8.83 -23.33
CA LEU A 549 -1.55 -10.23 -22.89
C LEU A 549 -2.43 -11.14 -23.76
N SER A 550 -1.87 -12.25 -24.23
CA SER A 550 -2.58 -13.22 -25.07
C SER A 550 -2.01 -14.61 -24.87
N ASP A 551 -2.86 -15.63 -24.86
CA ASP A 551 -2.42 -17.03 -24.83
C ASP A 551 -1.79 -17.47 -26.17
N THR A 552 -2.15 -16.78 -27.25
CA THR A 552 -1.64 -17.00 -28.62
C THR A 552 -1.04 -15.71 -29.17
N PRO A 553 0.08 -15.22 -28.61
CA PRO A 553 0.60 -13.89 -28.92
C PRO A 553 0.97 -13.74 -30.41
N ALA A 554 1.34 -14.83 -31.08
CA ALA A 554 1.60 -14.87 -32.52
C ALA A 554 0.35 -14.60 -33.39
N ALA A 555 -0.83 -15.07 -32.98
CA ALA A 555 -2.04 -14.96 -33.79
C ALA A 555 -2.70 -13.58 -33.71
N ALA A 556 -2.45 -12.84 -32.62
CA ALA A 556 -3.11 -11.57 -32.34
C ALA A 556 -2.21 -10.34 -32.65
N ALA A 557 -1.04 -10.55 -33.26
CA ALA A 557 -0.06 -9.50 -33.53
C ALA A 557 -0.46 -8.67 -34.75
N PRO A 558 -0.55 -7.33 -34.63
CA PRO A 558 -0.90 -6.50 -35.77
C PRO A 558 0.26 -6.47 -36.78
N ALA A 559 -0.02 -6.82 -38.03
CA ALA A 559 0.98 -6.81 -39.10
C ALA A 559 1.28 -5.39 -39.63
N ALA A 560 0.32 -4.46 -39.50
CA ALA A 560 0.40 -3.12 -40.09
C ALA A 560 0.98 -2.05 -39.14
N GLU A 561 0.90 -2.25 -37.83
CA GLU A 561 1.35 -1.31 -36.80
C GLU A 561 2.69 -1.76 -36.20
N PRO A 562 3.55 -0.86 -35.69
CA PRO A 562 4.77 -1.26 -34.99
C PRO A 562 4.48 -2.25 -33.84
N ALA A 563 4.94 -3.49 -33.99
CA ALA A 563 4.64 -4.56 -33.05
C ALA A 563 5.87 -5.40 -32.69
N VAL A 564 5.98 -5.72 -31.40
CA VAL A 564 6.96 -6.64 -30.83
C VAL A 564 6.22 -7.79 -30.17
N VAL A 565 6.59 -9.02 -30.52
CA VAL A 565 5.98 -10.26 -30.02
C VAL A 565 7.02 -11.02 -29.22
N LEU A 566 6.65 -11.41 -28.00
CA LEU A 566 7.37 -12.36 -27.17
C LEU A 566 6.74 -13.75 -27.35
N MET A 567 7.55 -14.75 -27.67
CA MET A 567 7.06 -16.13 -27.75
C MET A 567 8.11 -17.15 -27.34
N ALA A 568 7.66 -18.30 -26.83
CA ALA A 568 8.57 -19.42 -26.61
C ALA A 568 9.13 -19.91 -27.96
N PRO A 569 10.42 -20.28 -28.05
CA PRO A 569 10.93 -20.94 -29.22
C PRO A 569 10.13 -22.23 -29.45
N PRO A 570 9.87 -22.63 -30.71
CA PRO A 570 9.27 -23.91 -30.98
C PRO A 570 10.14 -25.01 -30.36
N PRO A 571 9.54 -26.09 -29.81
CA PRO A 571 10.33 -27.21 -29.30
C PRO A 571 11.28 -27.68 -30.41
N PRO A 572 12.55 -27.97 -30.08
CA PRO A 572 13.48 -28.46 -31.08
C PRO A 572 12.90 -29.72 -31.72
N ASP A 573 12.98 -29.81 -33.05
CA ASP A 573 12.58 -31.02 -33.75
C ASP A 573 13.30 -32.22 -33.13
N PRO A 574 12.62 -33.37 -32.95
CA PRO A 574 13.26 -34.55 -32.40
C PRO A 574 14.51 -34.84 -33.22
N VAL A 575 15.66 -34.96 -32.52
CA VAL A 575 16.95 -35.17 -33.16
C VAL A 575 16.79 -36.36 -34.11
N PRO A 576 16.96 -36.16 -35.44
CA PRO A 576 16.79 -37.25 -36.37
C PRO A 576 17.74 -38.38 -35.98
N PRO A 577 17.31 -39.65 -36.10
CA PRO A 577 18.08 -40.80 -35.62
C PRO A 577 19.50 -40.89 -36.22
N ASP A 578 19.73 -40.22 -37.35
CA ASP A 578 21.01 -40.18 -38.06
C ASP A 578 22.03 -39.20 -37.44
N GLY A 579 21.69 -38.53 -36.33
CA GLY A 579 22.59 -37.60 -35.62
C GLY A 579 22.85 -36.29 -36.35
N ALA A 580 22.08 -35.97 -37.40
CA ALA A 580 22.16 -34.68 -38.07
C ALA A 580 21.77 -33.57 -37.09
N ALA A 581 22.51 -32.46 -37.12
CA ALA A 581 22.20 -31.29 -36.31
C ALA A 581 20.76 -30.83 -36.60
N PRO A 582 19.94 -30.54 -35.57
CA PRO A 582 18.57 -30.09 -35.79
C PRO A 582 18.59 -28.79 -36.62
N ALA A 583 17.64 -28.67 -37.55
CA ALA A 583 17.47 -27.44 -38.30
C ALA A 583 17.21 -26.28 -37.32
N PRO A 584 17.73 -25.06 -37.60
CA PRO A 584 17.43 -23.91 -36.75
C PRO A 584 15.91 -23.71 -36.70
N PRO A 585 15.36 -23.33 -35.52
CA PRO A 585 13.93 -23.16 -35.35
C PRO A 585 13.38 -22.16 -36.35
N VAL A 586 12.36 -22.55 -37.11
CA VAL A 586 11.73 -21.69 -38.11
C VAL A 586 10.84 -20.67 -37.40
N ASN A 587 11.09 -19.37 -37.60
CA ASN A 587 10.24 -18.30 -37.08
C ASN A 587 8.82 -18.40 -37.70
N PRO A 588 7.78 -18.72 -36.91
CA PRO A 588 6.43 -18.95 -37.44
C PRO A 588 5.76 -17.66 -37.93
N LEU A 589 6.27 -16.49 -37.54
CA LEU A 589 5.75 -15.19 -37.95
C LEU A 589 6.52 -14.55 -39.12
N ALA A 590 7.49 -15.26 -39.71
CA ALA A 590 8.25 -14.76 -40.86
C ALA A 590 7.34 -14.39 -42.04
N ALA A 591 6.30 -15.18 -42.30
CA ALA A 591 5.31 -14.92 -43.34
C ALA A 591 4.49 -13.63 -43.10
N GLN A 592 4.35 -13.20 -41.84
CA GLN A 592 3.67 -11.97 -41.44
C GLN A 592 4.63 -10.76 -41.37
N GLY A 593 5.88 -10.92 -41.81
CA GLY A 593 6.88 -9.85 -41.82
C GLY A 593 7.59 -9.61 -40.50
N PHE A 594 7.48 -10.53 -39.53
CA PHE A 594 8.26 -10.48 -38.29
C PHE A 594 9.64 -11.11 -38.50
N SER A 595 10.66 -10.46 -37.96
CA SER A 595 12.02 -10.97 -37.91
C SER A 595 12.45 -11.12 -36.46
N GLU A 596 13.23 -12.16 -36.18
CA GLU A 596 13.88 -12.32 -34.88
C GLU A 596 14.87 -11.18 -34.63
N VAL A 597 14.74 -10.55 -33.47
CA VAL A 597 15.63 -9.48 -33.02
C VAL A 597 16.62 -10.02 -32.00
N ALA A 598 16.13 -10.81 -31.05
CA ALA A 598 16.95 -11.40 -30.00
C ALA A 598 16.22 -12.56 -29.29
N THR A 599 16.98 -13.25 -28.43
CA THR A 599 16.46 -14.21 -27.46
C THR A 599 16.71 -13.66 -26.06
N VAL A 600 15.68 -13.64 -25.20
CA VAL A 600 15.76 -13.18 -23.82
C VAL A 600 15.57 -14.35 -22.86
N PRO A 601 16.56 -14.67 -22.00
CA PRO A 601 16.39 -15.69 -21.00
C PRO A 601 15.37 -15.27 -19.94
N VAL A 602 14.50 -16.20 -19.52
CA VAL A 602 13.47 -15.96 -18.52
C VAL A 602 13.87 -16.63 -17.21
N PRO A 603 14.04 -15.89 -16.10
CA PRO A 603 14.39 -16.49 -14.82
C PRO A 603 13.33 -17.51 -14.39
N ASP A 604 13.75 -18.62 -13.79
CA ASP A 604 12.83 -19.58 -13.20
C ASP A 604 11.94 -18.86 -12.16
N PRO A 605 10.60 -18.98 -12.24
CA PRO A 605 9.69 -18.42 -11.26
C PRO A 605 9.88 -19.02 -9.86
N TYR A 606 10.51 -20.19 -9.75
CA TYR A 606 10.82 -20.85 -8.50
C TYR A 606 12.30 -20.80 -8.17
N VAL A 607 12.60 -20.71 -6.88
CA VAL A 607 13.97 -20.83 -6.36
C VAL A 607 13.97 -21.79 -5.19
N LEU A 608 15.03 -22.60 -5.10
CA LEU A 608 15.23 -23.47 -3.95
C LEU A 608 15.88 -22.67 -2.84
N VAL A 609 15.16 -22.58 -1.72
CA VAL A 609 15.60 -21.88 -0.52
C VAL A 609 15.88 -22.84 0.62
N TYR A 610 16.76 -22.44 1.53
CA TYR A 610 17.07 -23.16 2.75
C TYR A 610 17.31 -22.18 3.90
N ASP A 611 17.16 -22.68 5.13
CA ASP A 611 17.47 -21.93 6.35
C ASP A 611 18.97 -22.04 6.66
N ALA A 612 19.73 -20.99 6.37
CA ALA A 612 21.18 -20.96 6.62
C ALA A 612 21.55 -21.04 8.11
N ALA A 613 20.61 -20.82 9.04
CA ALA A 613 20.86 -21.06 10.46
C ALA A 613 20.88 -22.56 10.81
N ARG A 614 20.34 -23.42 9.93
CA ARG A 614 20.15 -24.86 10.19
C ARG A 614 20.90 -25.76 9.22
N THR A 615 21.01 -25.35 7.96
CA THR A 615 21.52 -26.18 6.88
C THR A 615 22.52 -25.36 6.05
N GLY A 616 23.73 -25.87 5.85
CA GLY A 616 24.70 -25.24 4.96
C GLY A 616 24.36 -25.44 3.48
N PRO A 617 24.88 -24.61 2.57
CA PRO A 617 24.72 -24.82 1.11
C PRO A 617 25.25 -26.18 0.67
N ASP A 618 26.38 -26.62 1.21
CA ASP A 618 26.98 -27.93 0.91
C ASP A 618 26.09 -29.08 1.39
N ASP A 619 25.38 -28.92 2.52
CA ASP A 619 24.44 -29.91 3.02
C ASP A 619 23.21 -30.01 2.12
N VAL A 620 22.73 -28.88 1.57
CA VAL A 620 21.64 -28.88 0.58
C VAL A 620 22.08 -29.56 -0.70
N ALA A 621 23.28 -29.25 -1.21
CA ALA A 621 23.82 -29.87 -2.43
C ALA A 621 24.05 -31.38 -2.22
N ALA A 622 24.63 -31.78 -1.09
CA ALA A 622 24.80 -33.17 -0.71
C ALA A 622 23.44 -33.87 -0.54
N ALA A 623 22.44 -33.19 0.04
CA ALA A 623 21.09 -33.73 0.17
C ALA A 623 20.45 -33.98 -1.20
N LEU A 624 20.51 -33.02 -2.12
CA LEU A 624 19.96 -33.16 -3.48
C LEU A 624 20.63 -34.28 -4.30
N THR A 625 21.92 -34.54 -4.05
CA THR A 625 22.71 -35.55 -4.76
C THR A 625 22.80 -36.90 -4.04
N SER A 626 22.43 -36.95 -2.75
CA SER A 626 22.55 -38.14 -1.91
C SER A 626 21.69 -39.29 -2.43
N GLN A 627 22.29 -40.48 -2.52
CA GLN A 627 21.59 -41.70 -2.91
C GLN A 627 20.68 -42.24 -1.80
N ASP A 628 20.81 -41.74 -0.57
CA ASP A 628 20.12 -42.28 0.61
C ASP A 628 18.64 -41.85 0.70
N GLY A 629 18.19 -40.93 -0.17
CA GLY A 629 16.80 -40.44 -0.18
C GLY A 629 16.39 -39.69 1.09
N LYS A 630 17.35 -39.28 1.93
CA LYS A 630 17.09 -38.57 3.19
C LYS A 630 16.72 -37.10 2.99
N ALA A 631 17.06 -36.53 1.83
CA ALA A 631 16.71 -35.16 1.49
C ALA A 631 15.22 -35.01 1.29
N ARG A 632 14.62 -34.15 2.11
CA ARG A 632 13.23 -33.74 1.99
C ARG A 632 13.22 -32.31 1.51
N VAL A 633 12.62 -32.11 0.34
CA VAL A 633 12.37 -30.79 -0.23
C VAL A 633 10.87 -30.58 -0.24
N SER A 634 10.38 -29.49 0.37
CA SER A 634 8.98 -29.13 0.22
C SER A 634 8.76 -28.51 -1.15
N VAL A 635 7.71 -28.94 -1.84
CA VAL A 635 7.31 -28.40 -3.13
C VAL A 635 5.84 -28.02 -3.04
N PRO A 636 5.43 -26.79 -3.43
CA PRO A 636 4.04 -26.41 -3.44
C PRO A 636 3.24 -27.36 -4.32
N ASP A 637 2.07 -27.76 -3.84
CA ASP A 637 1.10 -28.52 -4.61
C ASP A 637 0.58 -27.64 -5.74
N ALA A 638 1.17 -27.79 -6.93
CA ALA A 638 0.63 -27.14 -8.10
C ALA A 638 -0.65 -27.89 -8.47
N SER A 639 -1.80 -27.25 -8.21
CA SER A 639 -3.05 -27.64 -8.84
C SER A 639 -2.80 -27.84 -10.34
N PRO A 640 -3.35 -28.88 -10.97
CA PRO A 640 -3.23 -29.07 -12.42
C PRO A 640 -3.71 -27.85 -13.23
N ASP A 641 -4.55 -26.99 -12.64
CA ASP A 641 -5.02 -25.72 -13.21
C ASP A 641 -4.17 -24.49 -12.79
N GLY A 642 -3.05 -24.71 -12.09
CA GLY A 642 -2.27 -23.64 -11.47
C GLY A 642 -1.61 -22.70 -12.47
N LEU A 643 -1.62 -21.40 -12.14
CA LEU A 643 -1.04 -20.22 -12.82
C LEU A 643 0.36 -20.38 -13.46
N PHE A 644 1.08 -21.45 -13.13
CA PHE A 644 2.46 -21.68 -13.54
C PHE A 644 2.62 -22.81 -14.55
N GLY A 645 1.58 -23.53 -14.98
CA GLY A 645 1.60 -24.44 -16.15
C GLY A 645 2.45 -25.71 -16.06
N GLU A 646 3.43 -25.80 -15.15
CA GLU A 646 4.20 -27.03 -14.89
C GLU A 646 4.29 -27.30 -13.39
N ASN A 647 4.16 -28.57 -13.03
CA ASN A 647 4.30 -29.02 -11.65
C ASN A 647 5.77 -28.80 -11.20
N PRO A 648 6.06 -27.93 -10.22
CA PRO A 648 7.43 -27.65 -9.77
C PRO A 648 8.13 -28.90 -9.22
N GLY A 649 7.36 -29.87 -8.71
CA GLY A 649 7.87 -31.17 -8.29
C GLY A 649 8.28 -32.08 -9.45
N ARG A 650 7.76 -31.84 -10.67
CA ARG A 650 8.26 -32.49 -11.88
C ARG A 650 9.63 -31.94 -12.28
N ILE A 651 9.80 -30.62 -12.31
CA ILE A 651 11.09 -29.97 -12.63
C ILE A 651 12.19 -30.49 -11.69
N LEU A 652 11.92 -30.54 -10.39
CA LEU A 652 12.84 -31.09 -9.40
C LEU A 652 13.15 -32.57 -9.60
N ARG A 653 12.17 -33.38 -10.01
CA ARG A 653 12.36 -34.82 -10.28
C ARG A 653 13.11 -35.08 -11.58
N ASP A 654 12.84 -34.30 -12.62
CA ASP A 654 13.53 -34.44 -13.90
C ASP A 654 15.03 -34.10 -13.72
N ARG A 655 15.36 -33.09 -12.90
CA ARG A 655 16.75 -32.71 -12.58
C ARG A 655 17.38 -33.62 -11.52
N TYR A 656 16.63 -34.07 -10.52
CA TYR A 656 17.09 -35.00 -9.48
C TYR A 656 16.16 -36.22 -9.37
N PRO A 657 16.32 -37.24 -10.25
CA PRO A 657 15.41 -38.39 -10.34
C PRO A 657 15.27 -39.22 -9.06
N ARG A 658 16.25 -39.09 -8.15
CA ARG A 658 16.28 -39.80 -6.86
C ARG A 658 15.68 -39.00 -5.71
N LEU A 659 15.43 -37.71 -5.92
CA LEU A 659 14.81 -36.85 -4.91
C LEU A 659 13.35 -37.27 -4.74
N LYS A 660 12.93 -37.43 -3.48
CA LYS A 660 11.52 -37.64 -3.12
C LYS A 660 10.95 -36.33 -2.60
N PRO A 661 10.45 -35.44 -3.48
CA PRO A 661 9.85 -34.19 -3.03
C PRO A 661 8.63 -34.48 -2.15
N ARG A 662 8.50 -33.73 -1.06
CA ARG A 662 7.30 -33.72 -0.22
C ARG A 662 6.40 -32.61 -0.74
N THR A 663 5.26 -32.98 -1.31
CA THR A 663 4.27 -32.01 -1.71
C THR A 663 3.64 -31.38 -0.47
N VAL A 664 3.55 -30.05 -0.43
CA VAL A 664 2.92 -29.28 0.65
C VAL A 664 1.87 -28.34 0.06
N PRO A 665 0.79 -28.02 0.79
CA PRO A 665 -0.21 -27.07 0.31
C PRO A 665 0.43 -25.76 -0.17
N ALA A 666 0.00 -25.26 -1.33
CA ALA A 666 0.58 -24.07 -1.97
C ALA A 666 0.52 -22.79 -1.10
N ALA A 667 -0.39 -22.75 -0.12
CA ALA A 667 -0.59 -21.62 0.77
C ALA A 667 0.62 -21.33 1.70
N ASP A 668 1.51 -22.29 1.95
CA ASP A 668 2.68 -22.05 2.80
C ASP A 668 3.83 -23.04 2.56
N PRO A 669 4.53 -22.95 1.41
CA PRO A 669 5.60 -23.90 1.07
C PRO A 669 6.81 -23.78 2.02
N LEU A 670 6.91 -22.69 2.78
CA LEU A 670 7.94 -22.43 3.79
C LEU A 670 7.61 -22.99 5.18
N ARG A 671 6.38 -23.48 5.41
CA ARG A 671 5.95 -23.98 6.73
C ARG A 671 6.88 -25.07 7.25
N ASP A 672 7.11 -26.08 6.43
CA ASP A 672 7.92 -27.24 6.79
C ASP A 672 9.39 -26.85 6.97
N LEU A 673 9.87 -25.87 6.19
CA LEU A 673 11.23 -25.35 6.32
C LEU A 673 11.41 -24.64 7.68
N ARG A 674 10.45 -23.79 8.08
CA ARG A 674 10.44 -23.14 9.41
C ARG A 674 10.41 -24.14 10.55
N LYS A 675 9.63 -25.20 10.41
CA LYS A 675 9.57 -26.30 11.40
C LYS A 675 10.79 -27.20 11.39
N GLY A 676 11.64 -27.14 10.36
CA GLY A 676 12.80 -28.00 10.20
C GLY A 676 12.42 -29.43 9.79
N GLU A 677 11.23 -29.62 9.24
CA GLU A 677 10.77 -30.91 8.73
C GLU A 677 11.38 -31.25 7.35
N VAL A 678 11.83 -30.22 6.62
CA VAL A 678 12.52 -30.30 5.33
C VAL A 678 13.82 -29.51 5.38
N GLN A 679 14.81 -29.90 4.57
CA GLN A 679 16.10 -29.21 4.50
C GLN A 679 16.08 -28.02 3.55
N ALA A 680 15.20 -28.06 2.54
CA ALA A 680 15.00 -26.99 1.58
C ALA A 680 13.54 -26.94 1.12
N ALA A 681 13.14 -25.82 0.55
CA ALA A 681 11.82 -25.60 -0.02
C ALA A 681 11.96 -25.00 -1.41
N LEU A 682 11.26 -25.54 -2.39
CA LEU A 682 11.10 -24.89 -3.69
C LEU A 682 9.96 -23.91 -3.59
N VAL A 683 10.24 -22.63 -3.73
CA VAL A 683 9.25 -21.59 -3.45
C VAL A 683 9.22 -20.57 -4.59
N PRO A 684 8.08 -19.92 -4.87
CA PRO A 684 8.07 -18.84 -5.83
C PRO A 684 9.10 -17.78 -5.42
N ARG A 685 9.80 -17.23 -6.40
CA ARG A 685 10.96 -16.37 -6.16
C ARG A 685 10.64 -15.13 -5.32
N GLU A 686 9.40 -14.67 -5.41
CA GLU A 686 8.86 -13.56 -4.64
C GLU A 686 8.78 -13.85 -3.14
N VAL A 687 8.71 -15.12 -2.74
CA VAL A 687 8.51 -15.56 -1.35
C VAL A 687 9.81 -15.97 -0.67
N ALA A 688 10.91 -16.02 -1.41
CA ALA A 688 12.22 -16.45 -0.93
C ALA A 688 12.88 -15.51 0.10
N GLY A 689 12.24 -14.38 0.42
CA GLY A 689 12.77 -13.39 1.36
C GLY A 689 13.04 -13.99 2.75
N GLY A 690 14.22 -13.71 3.30
CA GLY A 690 14.63 -14.19 4.63
C GLY A 690 15.28 -15.58 4.67
N TYR A 691 15.37 -16.27 3.53
CA TYR A 691 16.06 -17.54 3.39
C TYR A 691 17.24 -17.44 2.43
N SER A 692 18.23 -18.30 2.62
CA SER A 692 19.36 -18.41 1.70
C SER A 692 18.96 -19.23 0.47
N ARG A 693 19.57 -18.92 -0.67
CA ARG A 693 19.31 -19.62 -1.93
C ARG A 693 20.37 -20.65 -2.19
N SER A 694 19.93 -21.81 -2.64
CA SER A 694 20.85 -22.83 -3.11
C SER A 694 21.29 -22.50 -4.53
N GLU A 695 22.61 -22.42 -4.73
CA GLU A 695 23.18 -22.32 -6.07
C GLU A 695 23.10 -23.66 -6.82
N ALA A 696 22.71 -24.74 -6.16
CA ALA A 696 22.56 -26.05 -6.79
C ALA A 696 21.50 -26.08 -7.91
N LEU A 697 20.56 -25.12 -7.90
CA LEU A 697 19.61 -24.89 -9.00
C LEU A 697 19.99 -23.71 -9.91
N SER A 698 21.14 -23.07 -9.71
CA SER A 698 21.58 -21.90 -10.50
C SER A 698 22.05 -22.22 -11.92
N GLU A 699 21.57 -23.32 -12.50
CA GLU A 699 21.77 -23.54 -13.93
C GLU A 699 21.14 -22.39 -14.73
N PRO A 700 21.69 -22.07 -15.91
CA PRO A 700 21.12 -21.05 -16.76
C PRO A 700 19.63 -21.33 -16.99
N PRO A 701 18.78 -20.31 -17.04
CA PRO A 701 17.35 -20.46 -17.23
C PRO A 701 17.05 -21.39 -18.41
N ASP A 702 16.36 -22.49 -18.12
CA ASP A 702 16.01 -23.52 -19.10
C ASP A 702 15.03 -22.99 -20.17
N ARG A 703 14.44 -21.81 -19.93
CA ARG A 703 13.48 -21.15 -20.82
C ARG A 703 13.99 -19.80 -21.27
N SER A 704 13.92 -19.58 -22.58
CA SER A 704 14.11 -18.27 -23.20
C SER A 704 12.88 -17.92 -24.04
N LEU A 705 12.66 -16.62 -24.27
CA LEU A 705 11.65 -16.12 -25.19
C LEU A 705 12.32 -15.46 -26.39
N LEU A 706 11.81 -15.76 -27.57
CA LEU A 706 12.15 -15.06 -28.80
C LEU A 706 11.47 -13.68 -28.80
N VAL A 707 12.24 -12.65 -29.11
CA VAL A 707 11.77 -11.28 -29.34
C VAL A 707 11.68 -11.08 -30.84
N LEU A 708 10.46 -11.07 -31.37
CA LEU A 708 10.19 -10.87 -32.78
C LEU A 708 9.65 -9.46 -33.02
N ALA A 709 10.14 -8.75 -34.04
CA ALA A 709 9.64 -7.42 -34.40
C ALA A 709 9.25 -7.37 -35.88
N ASN A 710 8.10 -6.77 -36.19
CA ASN A 710 7.66 -6.59 -37.58
C ASN A 710 8.40 -5.45 -38.28
N ARG A 711 8.26 -5.36 -39.61
CA ARG A 711 8.95 -4.35 -40.43
C ARG A 711 8.59 -2.89 -40.08
N ALA A 712 7.44 -2.66 -39.45
CA ALA A 712 7.01 -1.33 -39.01
C ALA A 712 7.82 -0.84 -37.79
N VAL A 713 8.40 -1.75 -37.00
CA VAL A 713 9.37 -1.40 -35.96
C VAL A 713 10.65 -0.90 -36.61
N GLY A 714 10.94 0.39 -36.41
CA GLY A 714 12.15 1.05 -36.93
C GLY A 714 13.46 0.42 -36.45
N ARG A 715 14.54 0.63 -37.22
CA ARG A 715 15.87 0.05 -36.93
C ARG A 715 16.38 0.40 -35.53
N GLY A 716 16.18 1.64 -35.08
CA GLY A 716 16.64 2.08 -33.75
C GLY A 716 16.05 1.27 -32.59
N LEU A 717 14.74 0.98 -32.64
CA LEU A 717 14.10 0.14 -31.62
C LEU A 717 14.57 -1.33 -31.72
N ARG A 718 14.78 -1.87 -32.92
CA ARG A 718 15.34 -3.22 -33.09
C ARG A 718 16.74 -3.33 -32.49
N ASP A 719 17.60 -2.35 -32.76
CA ASP A 719 18.97 -2.32 -32.25
C ASP A 719 18.97 -2.22 -30.71
N ALA A 720 18.12 -1.36 -30.15
CA ALA A 720 17.96 -1.23 -28.70
C ALA A 720 17.49 -2.53 -28.02
N LEU A 721 16.49 -3.21 -28.60
CA LEU A 721 16.03 -4.52 -28.10
C LEU A 721 17.13 -5.58 -28.18
N GLY A 722 17.89 -5.61 -29.28
CA GLY A 722 19.01 -6.53 -29.46
C GLY A 722 20.19 -6.25 -28.51
N GLU A 723 20.45 -4.99 -28.17
CA GLU A 723 21.46 -4.60 -27.18
C GLU A 723 21.05 -5.00 -25.77
N VAL A 724 19.82 -4.67 -25.36
CA VAL A 724 19.26 -5.05 -24.06
C VAL A 724 19.27 -6.57 -23.89
N ALA A 725 18.81 -7.34 -24.87
CA ALA A 725 18.77 -8.79 -24.77
C ALA A 725 20.18 -9.41 -24.63
N ARG A 726 21.18 -8.93 -25.37
CA ARG A 726 22.58 -9.40 -25.25
C ARG A 726 23.24 -9.06 -23.92
N SER A 727 22.74 -8.04 -23.23
CA SER A 727 23.23 -7.66 -21.90
C SER A 727 22.71 -8.55 -20.76
N VAL A 728 21.66 -9.35 -21.02
CA VAL A 728 21.07 -10.23 -20.01
C VAL A 728 22.03 -11.38 -19.73
N ASP A 729 22.79 -11.25 -18.64
CA ASP A 729 23.64 -12.33 -18.13
C ASP A 729 22.77 -13.40 -17.44
N PRO A 730 22.66 -14.61 -18.00
CA PRO A 730 21.81 -15.66 -17.45
C PRO A 730 22.23 -16.08 -16.03
N GLY A 731 23.52 -15.95 -15.67
CA GLY A 731 24.00 -16.25 -14.32
C GLY A 731 23.53 -15.21 -13.30
N LYS A 732 23.44 -13.94 -13.69
CA LYS A 732 22.91 -12.88 -12.83
C LYS A 732 21.40 -12.99 -12.65
N LEU A 733 20.69 -13.57 -13.61
CA LEU A 733 19.25 -13.83 -13.51
C LEU A 733 18.88 -14.77 -12.37
N VAL A 734 19.83 -15.44 -11.70
CA VAL A 734 19.56 -16.27 -10.50
C VAL A 734 19.72 -15.48 -9.18
N SER A 735 20.33 -14.29 -9.24
CA SER A 735 20.55 -13.46 -8.05
C SER A 735 19.26 -12.87 -7.46
N ALA A 736 19.32 -12.49 -6.19
CA ALA A 736 18.22 -11.79 -5.49
C ALA A 736 17.83 -10.45 -6.15
N GLY A 737 18.71 -9.88 -6.98
CA GLY A 737 18.41 -8.67 -7.75
C GLY A 737 17.26 -8.82 -8.74
N PHE A 738 16.86 -10.05 -9.09
CA PHE A 738 15.85 -10.36 -10.11
C PHE A 738 14.52 -10.87 -9.57
N ASP A 739 14.34 -10.86 -8.25
CA ASP A 739 13.13 -11.42 -7.64
C ASP A 739 11.88 -10.59 -7.92
N SER A 740 12.08 -9.33 -8.25
CA SER A 740 11.01 -8.43 -8.69
C SER A 740 11.24 -8.16 -10.17
N PRO A 741 10.47 -8.79 -11.07
CA PRO A 741 10.77 -8.78 -12.49
C PRO A 741 10.76 -7.36 -13.07
N ALA A 742 9.83 -6.49 -12.63
CA ALA A 742 9.74 -5.13 -13.17
C ALA A 742 10.92 -4.22 -12.77
N PRO A 743 11.28 -4.05 -11.47
CA PRO A 743 12.45 -3.26 -11.09
C PRO A 743 13.76 -3.83 -11.63
N ALA A 744 13.88 -5.15 -11.72
CA ALA A 744 15.08 -5.79 -12.26
C ALA A 744 15.25 -5.51 -13.76
N ALA A 745 14.16 -5.63 -14.52
CA ALA A 745 14.13 -5.25 -15.92
C ALA A 745 14.47 -3.77 -16.14
N VAL A 746 13.86 -2.86 -15.35
CA VAL A 746 14.13 -1.43 -15.45
C VAL A 746 15.61 -1.12 -15.19
N ARG A 747 16.19 -1.65 -14.11
CA ARG A 747 17.62 -1.46 -13.81
C ARG A 747 18.53 -1.99 -14.91
N LEU A 748 18.19 -3.15 -15.48
CA LEU A 748 18.98 -3.73 -16.55
C LEU A 748 18.94 -2.82 -17.79
N VAL A 749 17.74 -2.40 -18.21
CA VAL A 749 17.60 -1.48 -19.36
C VAL A 749 18.30 -0.15 -19.09
N GLU A 750 18.20 0.41 -17.89
CA GLU A 750 18.89 1.65 -17.48
C GLU A 750 20.42 1.53 -17.51
N SER A 751 20.96 0.33 -17.28
CA SER A 751 22.41 0.10 -17.33
C SER A 751 22.96 -0.03 -18.75
N VAL A 752 22.08 -0.20 -19.75
CA VAL A 752 22.44 -0.52 -21.14
C VAL A 752 22.08 0.64 -22.06
N LEU A 753 20.84 1.10 -21.99
CA LEU A 753 20.34 2.17 -22.83
C LEU A 753 20.52 3.52 -22.13
N PRO A 754 20.88 4.58 -22.88
CA PRO A 754 20.95 5.92 -22.32
C PRO A 754 19.57 6.36 -21.79
N PRO A 755 19.53 7.35 -20.89
CA PRO A 755 18.26 7.99 -20.54
C PRO A 755 17.56 8.48 -21.82
N PRO A 756 16.21 8.39 -21.88
CA PRO A 756 15.50 8.84 -23.06
C PRO A 756 15.88 10.31 -23.25
N ALA A 757 16.27 10.68 -24.47
CA ALA A 757 16.56 12.07 -24.78
C ALA A 757 15.35 12.87 -24.32
N ALA A 758 15.56 13.76 -23.32
CA ALA A 758 14.48 14.63 -22.87
C ALA A 758 13.88 15.26 -24.14
N PRO A 759 12.55 15.29 -24.29
CA PRO A 759 11.93 15.87 -25.47
C PRO A 759 12.57 17.23 -25.64
N ARG A 760 13.37 17.36 -26.71
CA ARG A 760 13.97 18.65 -27.04
C ARG A 760 12.77 19.53 -27.25
N SER A 761 12.57 20.50 -26.35
CA SER A 761 11.58 21.54 -26.56
C SER A 761 11.81 22.06 -27.97
N ALA A 762 10.76 22.05 -28.79
CA ALA A 762 10.82 22.45 -30.19
C ALA A 762 11.24 23.93 -30.38
N ASP A 763 11.59 24.64 -29.31
CA ASP A 763 12.11 26.00 -29.31
C ASP A 763 13.59 26.11 -29.71
N GLN A 764 14.27 25.00 -30.04
CA GLN A 764 15.68 25.05 -30.44
C GLN A 764 15.85 24.97 -31.98
N GLU A 765 15.30 25.97 -32.67
CA GLU A 765 15.57 26.28 -34.07
C GLU A 765 15.64 27.80 -34.27
N ASP A 766 16.79 28.42 -33.93
CA ASP A 766 17.56 29.25 -34.88
C ASP A 766 18.95 29.55 -34.28
N ASP A 767 20.00 29.32 -35.06
CA ASP A 767 21.43 29.49 -34.70
C ASP A 767 21.84 30.99 -34.59
N ARG A 768 20.90 31.86 -34.20
CA ARG A 768 21.09 33.31 -33.93
C ARG A 768 21.29 33.64 -32.46
N GLU A 769 20.91 32.76 -31.53
CA GLU A 769 20.94 33.04 -30.08
C GLU A 769 22.32 32.78 -29.41
N ARG A 770 23.27 32.26 -30.18
CA ARG A 770 24.65 32.01 -29.70
C ARG A 770 25.46 33.30 -29.52
N ASP A 771 25.08 34.40 -30.17
CA ASP A 771 25.74 35.70 -30.00
C ASP A 771 25.18 36.49 -28.80
N ASP A 772 23.88 36.40 -28.50
CA ASP A 772 23.27 37.13 -27.38
C ASP A 772 23.60 36.52 -26.00
N SER A 773 23.74 35.19 -25.93
CA SER A 773 24.19 34.53 -24.70
C SER A 773 25.66 34.81 -24.38
N GLN A 774 26.52 35.03 -25.39
CA GLN A 774 27.88 35.51 -25.17
C GLN A 774 27.90 36.97 -24.71
N LEU A 775 27.03 37.83 -25.25
CA LEU A 775 26.91 39.22 -24.82
C LEU A 775 26.41 39.34 -23.38
N ALA A 776 25.42 38.53 -22.98
CA ALA A 776 24.94 38.46 -21.60
C ALA A 776 26.03 37.95 -20.64
N LEU A 777 26.78 36.91 -21.04
CA LEU A 777 27.88 36.39 -20.24
C LEU A 777 29.04 37.40 -20.12
N ILE A 778 29.37 38.12 -21.20
CA ILE A 778 30.37 39.19 -21.21
C ILE A 778 29.95 40.34 -20.29
N LEU A 779 28.66 40.72 -20.28
CA LEU A 779 28.14 41.75 -19.38
C LEU A 779 28.15 41.32 -17.92
N ILE A 780 27.80 40.06 -17.62
CA ILE A 780 27.84 39.52 -16.25
C ILE A 780 29.27 39.45 -15.73
N VAL A 781 30.20 38.91 -16.53
CA VAL A 781 31.61 38.80 -16.16
C VAL A 781 32.25 40.20 -16.07
N GLY A 782 31.93 41.10 -17.00
CA GLY A 782 32.37 42.50 -16.98
C GLY A 782 31.90 43.24 -15.73
N GLY A 783 30.62 43.10 -15.36
CA GLY A 783 30.05 43.68 -14.15
C GLY A 783 30.72 43.15 -12.87
N ALA A 784 31.00 41.84 -12.81
CA ALA A 784 31.69 41.23 -11.68
C ALA A 784 33.14 41.73 -11.53
N VAL A 785 33.88 41.88 -12.64
CA VAL A 785 35.26 42.38 -12.63
C VAL A 785 35.31 43.86 -12.22
N ILE A 786 34.40 44.69 -12.74
CA ILE A 786 34.32 46.12 -12.38
C ILE A 786 33.96 46.26 -10.89
N GLY A 787 32.99 45.49 -10.39
CA GLY A 787 32.63 45.48 -8.98
C GLY A 787 33.79 45.06 -8.07
N PHE A 788 34.56 44.04 -8.48
CA PHE A 788 35.74 43.59 -7.75
C PHE A 788 36.88 44.61 -7.75
N LEU A 789 37.13 45.29 -8.88
CA LEU A 789 38.10 46.38 -8.97
C LEU A 789 37.72 47.59 -8.12
N ALA A 790 36.44 47.98 -8.12
CA ALA A 790 35.93 49.05 -7.27
C ALA A 790 36.12 48.73 -5.78
N LEU A 791 35.89 47.47 -5.39
CA LEU A 791 36.14 46.99 -4.02
C LEU A 791 37.63 47.06 -3.65
N LEU A 792 38.53 46.63 -4.54
CA LEU A 792 39.98 46.72 -4.32
C LEU A 792 40.48 48.16 -4.23
N LEU A 793 39.92 49.08 -5.03
CA LEU A 793 40.21 50.51 -4.95
C LEU A 793 39.71 51.12 -3.63
N ALA A 794 38.51 50.75 -3.18
CA ALA A 794 37.98 51.19 -1.89
C ALA A 794 38.82 50.70 -0.71
N ILE A 795 39.41 49.50 -0.81
CA ILE A 795 40.32 48.96 0.21
C ILE A 795 41.69 49.65 0.18
N ARG A 796 42.14 50.14 -0.99
CA ARG A 796 43.48 50.75 -1.15
C ARG A 796 43.53 52.26 -0.98
N LEU A 797 42.42 52.99 -0.94
CA LEU A 797 42.48 54.42 -0.65
C LEU A 797 42.76 54.65 0.85
N PRO A 798 43.90 55.27 1.21
CA PRO A 798 44.18 55.59 2.60
C PRO A 798 43.22 56.69 3.07
N SER A 799 42.42 56.38 4.09
CA SER A 799 41.57 57.34 4.79
C SER A 799 42.42 58.35 5.57
N ARG A 800 42.93 59.37 4.88
CA ARG A 800 43.36 60.63 5.51
C ARG A 800 42.16 61.56 5.58
N ILE A 801 41.47 61.51 6.72
CA ILE A 801 40.58 62.58 7.15
C ILE A 801 41.28 63.21 8.36
N GLU A 802 41.89 64.38 8.15
CA GLU A 802 42.33 65.25 9.25
C GLU A 802 41.10 65.92 9.88
N PRO A 803 41.04 66.04 11.21
CA PRO A 803 39.96 66.72 11.90
C PRO A 803 40.18 68.24 11.88
N HIS A 804 39.15 68.98 11.45
CA HIS A 804 38.97 70.41 11.76
C HIS A 804 37.82 70.59 12.74
#